data_AF-A0A1I4WGV4-F1
#
_entry.id   AF-A0A1I4WGV4-F1
#
_cell.length_a   1.000
_cell.length_b   1.000
_cell.length_c   1.000
_cell.angle_alpha   90.00
_cell.angle_beta   90.00
_cell.angle_gamma   90.00
#
_symmetry.space_group_name_H-M   'P 1'
#
loop_
_entity.id
_entity.type
_entity.pdbx_description
1 polymer ?
#
loop_
_entity_poly.entity_id
_entity_poly.type
_entity_poly.pdbx_seq_one_letter_code
_entity_poly.pdbx_strand_id
1 'polypeptide(L)'
;MPALSSPYTPPAQGHDTATHPDAVLSARIVQQVLAPRLLQTSAHNLAALKGLTPNAPDWLQAASEPQRRVLKRLVDQCVEAHNALDQLLTPVGDAKTFAQPLLEARIKQVFGIEVDVHQVRLELYSSNGVLSGYKVEDLSLLDAALHNFEAPEALPGHFYLATFYTLDPNQRRINRFHGLGIERFVRLCRELDVGGLYQAHIQQVLPEEHSGFKDAFVALRKADLHAGAAMAVLKQDLSPRHYEALRQVINGEQSVMLNDSPLWYRGLSFIGLPLNGCMVFRLNRQPAIEIPNLLTPESLSDGLIAYIPDDPDHPVKFYPSVDALQARLAQQFLDPGQRRELASVSPSDYQVFFSRFISDAERGKFFASFTELGGEWFTPRTRRTLRQKSQLDFKVQIRLLDEQDNPWGVGGDPWAAVYNEQRARRVLDTRHQAVPTADADASARRRRLEAWLDLGLTVLGVGSFILPALGPLLLGVTAYNLMDDVVEGIEDLALGDRKTGWDHIMSVMENVIVMGVGAAVLARVSPAALETFRPVELANGQQRLWRPNLEPYRQSVELQGVTPNALGQFEVADKTYVQLQEHTFESRFDPQTQAWRVVHPDNPQAYSPSLERSAEGTWAHSLEPATVTITPEVPVPEELAPAPSGFDNAVYAHYGLPKSQIDGLIPRKGIYQSVEGDYYISNVDAQGTRTVYRIGSDVTYGGDPIEARVFDAHNNRQTSLYLRQLEADRWQPVGLQGGGREEQLLSPEHLKQWARLTQAERDSMVIQQFSSQHGLNLQTLQRYIDQSGALTAQGMDFVSRSQGPRAPVQARHLLEWEDLSAHERNELPREVFAHENNLDPYELIGYVNQDGSLTSAGKVLVRRASGESLGPVTGRHLRDWRTLYEARGNKLSAGQFADQQQLNPLEWDDYVQRDGRFTAPGRSLAMQYTPIQDHHLMQWWKLQTESGDAAPRHDFVLRNDLDPDLWRHYVDDHGRMTKDGTLRLVFGEHDAPMAPDEAAPEAGASSQLPVSRKSSRASKRVASTPDQGSAKRRRTQQQVMDEHRVDNNLPILQDPANVHRSLTRALEGPVDEVKVTYWNEILDELSVTERARIGRRITDGVRSWIRDEGHHAARFDELLETKRLSHGPERGWSVVAKRDISRFEVLGPYSGRLHLNTASLRREVAAKGLKAVETYSYATYQPSEGISAHGSGNIMSLINAADMPGAPPLGVNNVAAINVGKYLTFFVAWENIPQGAELLLHYGPDYRWT
;
A
#
# COMPACT_ATOMS: atom_id res chain seq x y z
N MET A 1 24.34 -46.91 -1.96
CA MET A 1 24.34 -46.97 -0.48
C MET A 1 24.27 -45.55 0.04
N PRO A 2 23.41 -45.25 1.03
CA PRO A 2 23.25 -43.89 1.56
C PRO A 2 24.30 -43.57 2.63
N ALA A 3 24.67 -42.29 2.76
CA ALA A 3 25.51 -41.79 3.84
C ALA A 3 24.95 -40.47 4.38
N LEU A 4 24.28 -40.58 5.53
CA LEU A 4 24.10 -39.57 6.58
C LEU A 4 24.03 -38.08 6.17
N SER A 5 22.82 -37.54 6.21
CA SER A 5 22.57 -36.15 6.61
C SER A 5 21.34 -36.16 7.52
N SER A 6 21.44 -35.56 8.71
CA SER A 6 20.46 -35.80 9.78
C SER A 6 19.15 -35.07 9.53
N PRO A 7 17.97 -35.70 9.71
CA PRO A 7 16.75 -34.97 9.92
C PRO A 7 16.85 -34.18 11.24
N TYR A 8 16.27 -32.98 11.27
CA TYR A 8 16.13 -32.18 12.47
C TYR A 8 14.94 -32.73 13.28
N THR A 9 15.22 -33.48 14.34
CA THR A 9 14.18 -33.95 15.27
C THR A 9 13.82 -32.82 16.23
N PRO A 10 12.57 -32.30 16.23
CA PRO A 10 12.15 -31.31 17.22
C PRO A 10 12.16 -31.94 18.63
N PRO A 11 12.44 -31.15 19.68
CA PRO A 11 12.48 -31.68 21.04
C PRO A 11 11.11 -32.19 21.49
N ALA A 12 11.06 -33.47 21.86
CA ALA A 12 9.86 -34.08 22.43
C ALA A 12 9.65 -33.58 23.87
N GLN A 13 8.89 -32.49 24.03
CA GLN A 13 8.24 -32.20 25.32
C GLN A 13 7.08 -33.18 25.49
N GLY A 14 7.20 -34.07 26.48
CA GLY A 14 6.24 -35.15 26.69
C GLY A 14 5.02 -34.71 27.50
N HIS A 15 3.85 -34.84 26.91
CA HIS A 15 2.60 -35.12 27.62
C HIS A 15 1.95 -36.34 26.95
N ASP A 16 1.62 -37.38 27.73
CA ASP A 16 1.00 -38.60 27.24
C ASP A 16 -0.50 -38.37 26.94
N THR A 17 -0.80 -37.75 25.79
CA THR A 17 -2.17 -37.62 25.26
C THR A 17 -2.63 -38.87 24.51
N ALA A 18 -1.71 -39.78 24.17
CA ALA A 18 -1.95 -40.96 23.32
C ALA A 18 -2.66 -42.14 24.02
N THR A 19 -3.01 -42.02 25.30
CA THR A 19 -3.57 -43.11 26.13
C THR A 19 -5.00 -42.85 26.64
N HIS A 20 -5.58 -41.67 26.45
CA HIS A 20 -6.96 -41.41 26.87
C HIS A 20 -7.96 -42.03 25.88
N PRO A 21 -8.94 -42.84 26.32
CA PRO A 21 -9.90 -43.49 25.43
C PRO A 21 -10.75 -42.47 24.64
N ASP A 22 -11.11 -41.35 25.26
CA ASP A 22 -11.87 -40.27 24.63
C ASP A 22 -11.11 -39.59 23.50
N ALA A 23 -9.77 -39.53 23.56
CA ALA A 23 -8.95 -39.00 22.47
C ALA A 23 -9.06 -39.90 21.23
N VAL A 24 -8.96 -41.21 21.42
CA VAL A 24 -9.11 -42.21 20.35
C VAL A 24 -10.53 -42.22 19.78
N LEU A 25 -11.55 -42.07 20.64
CA LEU A 25 -12.95 -42.05 20.21
C LEU A 25 -13.31 -40.74 19.49
N SER A 26 -12.85 -39.59 20.00
CA SER A 26 -13.04 -38.27 19.38
C SER A 26 -12.36 -38.17 18.01
N ALA A 27 -11.12 -38.64 17.86
CA ALA A 27 -10.46 -38.73 16.56
C ALA A 27 -11.22 -39.64 15.58
N ARG A 28 -11.80 -40.75 16.08
CA ARG A 28 -12.59 -41.69 15.27
C ARG A 28 -13.91 -41.09 14.78
N ILE A 29 -14.63 -40.34 15.63
CA ILE A 29 -15.88 -39.66 15.26
C ILE A 29 -15.62 -38.70 14.08
N VAL A 30 -14.59 -37.86 14.21
CA VAL A 30 -14.19 -36.95 13.11
C VAL A 30 -13.81 -37.73 11.85
N GLN A 31 -13.01 -38.80 11.97
CA GLN A 31 -12.62 -39.64 10.82
C GLN A 31 -13.80 -40.36 10.14
N GLN A 32 -14.85 -40.74 10.88
CA GLN A 32 -16.05 -41.37 10.32
C GLN A 32 -16.92 -40.38 9.56
N VAL A 33 -16.92 -39.12 9.99
CA VAL A 33 -17.68 -38.02 9.38
C VAL A 33 -16.95 -37.40 8.18
N LEU A 34 -15.61 -37.36 8.19
CA LEU A 34 -14.78 -36.86 7.09
C LEU A 34 -14.96 -37.71 5.82
N ALA A 35 -15.97 -37.35 5.03
CA ALA A 35 -16.32 -38.03 3.79
C ALA A 35 -15.10 -38.11 2.85
N PRO A 36 -14.87 -39.25 2.15
CA PRO A 36 -13.67 -39.43 1.31
C PRO A 36 -13.43 -38.33 0.27
N ARG A 37 -14.51 -37.68 -0.21
CA ARG A 37 -14.46 -36.49 -1.07
C ARG A 37 -13.73 -35.31 -0.43
N LEU A 38 -13.95 -35.04 0.87
CA LEU A 38 -13.31 -33.93 1.59
C LEU A 38 -11.82 -34.20 1.81
N LEU A 39 -11.41 -35.46 1.97
CA LEU A 39 -10.01 -35.87 2.05
C LEU A 39 -9.26 -35.78 0.70
N GLN A 40 -9.99 -35.59 -0.41
CA GLN A 40 -9.46 -35.36 -1.77
C GLN A 40 -9.50 -33.87 -2.17
N THR A 41 -9.72 -32.98 -1.21
CA THR A 41 -9.86 -31.53 -1.44
C THR A 41 -8.51 -30.87 -1.68
N SER A 42 -8.45 -29.94 -2.64
CA SER A 42 -7.23 -29.20 -2.96
C SER A 42 -6.68 -28.44 -1.76
N ALA A 43 -5.34 -28.27 -1.70
CA ALA A 43 -4.70 -27.54 -0.60
C ALA A 43 -5.19 -26.08 -0.47
N HIS A 44 -5.64 -25.47 -1.58
CA HIS A 44 -6.22 -24.14 -1.59
C HIS A 44 -7.61 -24.09 -0.93
N ASN A 45 -8.49 -25.05 -1.26
CA ASN A 45 -9.79 -25.22 -0.60
C ASN A 45 -9.62 -25.58 0.89
N LEU A 46 -8.64 -26.44 1.23
CA LEU A 46 -8.34 -26.83 2.61
C LEU A 46 -7.90 -25.62 3.47
N ALA A 47 -7.02 -24.77 2.92
CA ALA A 47 -6.60 -23.54 3.58
C ALA A 47 -7.76 -22.54 3.75
N ALA A 48 -8.63 -22.42 2.75
CA ALA A 48 -9.83 -21.57 2.83
C ALA A 48 -10.82 -22.08 3.89
N LEU A 49 -11.07 -23.39 3.98
CA LEU A 49 -11.86 -24.01 5.05
C LEU A 49 -11.27 -23.75 6.44
N LYS A 50 -9.93 -23.85 6.59
CA LYS A 50 -9.24 -23.61 7.86
C LYS A 50 -9.43 -22.19 8.40
N GLY A 51 -9.58 -21.20 7.52
CA GLY A 51 -9.80 -19.80 7.89
C GLY A 51 -11.22 -19.48 8.39
N LEU A 52 -12.18 -20.40 8.22
CA LEU A 52 -13.56 -20.19 8.65
C LEU A 52 -13.76 -20.50 10.14
N THR A 53 -14.83 -19.94 10.71
CA THR A 53 -15.44 -20.43 11.96
C THR A 53 -16.87 -20.87 11.63
N PRO A 54 -17.25 -22.16 11.82
CA PRO A 54 -18.57 -22.65 11.47
C PRO A 54 -19.69 -21.90 12.21
N ASN A 55 -20.57 -21.28 11.42
CA ASN A 55 -21.77 -20.63 11.91
C ASN A 55 -22.84 -20.71 10.82
N ALA A 56 -24.05 -21.17 11.16
CA ALA A 56 -25.16 -21.08 10.21
C ALA A 56 -25.62 -19.62 10.11
N PRO A 57 -25.72 -19.05 8.89
CA PRO A 57 -26.43 -17.80 8.69
C PRO A 57 -27.94 -18.00 8.92
N ASP A 58 -28.66 -16.93 9.24
CA ASP A 58 -30.07 -16.93 9.65
C ASP A 58 -30.98 -17.72 8.69
N TRP A 59 -30.74 -17.60 7.37
CA TRP A 59 -31.51 -18.30 6.34
C TRP A 59 -31.29 -19.83 6.33
N LEU A 60 -30.17 -20.31 6.89
CA LEU A 60 -29.87 -21.73 7.05
C LEU A 60 -30.45 -22.26 8.37
N GLN A 61 -30.42 -21.45 9.44
CA GLN A 61 -31.08 -21.76 10.72
C GLN A 61 -32.62 -21.85 10.55
N ALA A 62 -33.19 -20.93 9.77
CA ALA A 62 -34.62 -20.91 9.45
C ALA A 62 -35.07 -21.96 8.40
N ALA A 63 -34.13 -22.65 7.75
CA ALA A 63 -34.46 -23.70 6.78
C ALA A 63 -34.93 -24.98 7.48
N SER A 64 -36.02 -25.58 7.02
CA SER A 64 -36.49 -26.86 7.56
C SER A 64 -35.48 -27.99 7.37
N GLU A 65 -35.52 -28.99 8.24
CA GLU A 65 -34.61 -30.14 8.23
C GLU A 65 -34.58 -30.90 6.87
N PRO A 66 -35.70 -31.08 6.13
CA PRO A 66 -35.67 -31.56 4.74
C PRO A 66 -34.98 -30.61 3.75
N GLN A 67 -35.11 -29.30 3.90
CA GLN A 67 -34.41 -28.30 3.07
C GLN A 67 -32.90 -28.33 3.34
N ARG A 68 -32.48 -28.39 4.62
CA ARG A 68 -31.07 -28.57 5.00
C ARG A 68 -30.49 -29.85 4.39
N ARG A 69 -31.21 -30.98 4.46
CA ARG A 69 -30.80 -32.26 3.81
C ARG A 69 -30.72 -32.20 2.28
N VAL A 70 -31.55 -31.39 1.61
CA VAL A 70 -31.43 -31.18 0.15
C VAL A 70 -30.21 -30.32 -0.17
N LEU A 71 -30.02 -29.18 0.52
CA LEU A 71 -28.86 -28.32 0.30
C LEU A 71 -27.53 -29.05 0.54
N LYS A 72 -27.41 -29.79 1.65
CA LYS A 72 -26.21 -30.57 2.00
C LYS A 72 -25.77 -31.47 0.86
N ARG A 73 -26.71 -32.21 0.25
CA ARG A 73 -26.46 -33.08 -0.92
C ARG A 73 -26.01 -32.32 -2.17
N LEU A 74 -26.51 -31.11 -2.41
CA LEU A 74 -26.11 -30.30 -3.57
C LEU A 74 -24.73 -29.67 -3.38
N VAL A 75 -24.42 -29.24 -2.15
CA VAL A 75 -23.09 -28.77 -1.76
C VAL A 75 -22.07 -29.92 -1.88
N ASP A 76 -22.40 -31.10 -1.36
CA ASP A 76 -21.61 -32.33 -1.50
C ASP A 76 -21.26 -32.64 -2.97
N GLN A 77 -22.26 -32.58 -3.87
CA GLN A 77 -22.09 -32.81 -5.30
C GLN A 77 -21.21 -31.73 -5.97
N CYS A 78 -21.25 -30.49 -5.49
CA CYS A 78 -20.37 -29.42 -5.97
C CYS A 78 -18.91 -29.65 -5.53
N VAL A 79 -18.69 -30.08 -4.28
CA VAL A 79 -17.37 -30.48 -3.77
C VAL A 79 -16.80 -31.66 -4.57
N GLU A 80 -17.61 -32.69 -4.84
CA GLU A 80 -17.21 -33.85 -5.67
C GLU A 80 -16.82 -33.43 -7.08
N ALA A 81 -17.62 -32.58 -7.74
CA ALA A 81 -17.32 -32.10 -9.09
C ALA A 81 -16.13 -31.13 -9.16
N HIS A 82 -15.86 -30.38 -8.09
CA HIS A 82 -14.68 -29.52 -7.99
C HIS A 82 -13.41 -30.35 -7.83
N ASN A 83 -13.40 -31.30 -6.90
CA ASN A 83 -12.24 -32.17 -6.66
C ASN A 83 -11.95 -33.08 -7.88
N ALA A 84 -12.98 -33.51 -8.63
CA ALA A 84 -12.78 -34.23 -9.89
C ALA A 84 -12.10 -33.36 -10.98
N LEU A 85 -12.38 -32.05 -11.03
CA LEU A 85 -11.73 -31.12 -11.95
C LEU A 85 -10.32 -30.73 -11.48
N ASP A 86 -10.11 -30.58 -10.17
CA ASP A 86 -8.82 -30.31 -9.54
C ASP A 86 -7.82 -31.46 -9.76
N GLN A 87 -8.29 -32.71 -9.69
CA GLN A 87 -7.48 -33.90 -10.03
C GLN A 87 -7.01 -33.91 -11.50
N LEU A 88 -7.85 -33.43 -12.43
CA LEU A 88 -7.46 -33.27 -13.84
C LEU A 88 -6.53 -32.06 -14.09
N LEU A 89 -6.57 -31.05 -13.20
CA LEU A 89 -5.70 -29.88 -13.24
C LEU A 89 -4.40 -30.05 -12.45
N THR A 90 -4.31 -31.05 -11.57
CA THR A 90 -3.10 -31.35 -10.78
C THR A 90 -1.81 -31.43 -11.62
N PRO A 91 -1.78 -32.05 -12.82
CA PRO A 91 -0.56 -32.14 -13.62
C PRO A 91 -0.20 -30.84 -14.36
N VAL A 92 -1.06 -29.81 -14.36
CA VAL A 92 -0.80 -28.49 -14.96
C VAL A 92 0.23 -27.71 -14.17
N GLY A 93 0.20 -27.87 -12.84
CA GLY A 93 1.09 -27.19 -11.90
C GLY A 93 0.85 -25.67 -11.81
N ASP A 94 1.69 -25.03 -11.00
CA ASP A 94 1.84 -23.58 -10.95
C ASP A 94 3.09 -23.16 -11.75
N ALA A 95 3.01 -22.00 -12.42
CA ALA A 95 4.08 -21.47 -13.25
C ALA A 95 5.39 -21.21 -12.48
N LYS A 96 5.33 -20.76 -11.22
CA LYS A 96 6.53 -20.55 -10.39
C LYS A 96 7.19 -21.88 -10.03
N THR A 97 6.39 -22.85 -9.61
CA THR A 97 6.79 -24.21 -9.26
C THR A 97 7.43 -24.94 -10.45
N PHE A 98 6.88 -24.77 -11.66
CA PHE A 98 7.46 -25.28 -12.91
C PHE A 98 8.78 -24.57 -13.29
N ALA A 99 8.81 -23.24 -13.17
CA ALA A 99 9.93 -22.40 -13.61
C ALA A 99 11.17 -22.49 -12.71
N GLN A 100 10.99 -22.60 -11.38
CA GLN A 100 12.08 -22.56 -10.40
C GLN A 100 13.23 -23.54 -10.72
N PRO A 101 13.02 -24.87 -10.83
CA PRO A 101 14.11 -25.82 -11.05
C PRO A 101 14.80 -25.63 -12.41
N LEU A 102 14.07 -25.16 -13.43
CA LEU A 102 14.61 -24.86 -14.76
C LEU A 102 15.54 -23.64 -14.70
N LEU A 103 15.11 -22.58 -14.01
CA LEU A 103 15.87 -21.34 -13.84
C LEU A 103 17.12 -21.55 -12.98
N GLU A 104 16.99 -22.21 -11.82
CA GLU A 104 18.10 -22.52 -10.93
C GLU A 104 19.18 -23.37 -11.64
N ALA A 105 18.78 -24.42 -12.36
CA ALA A 105 19.70 -25.26 -13.13
C ALA A 105 20.41 -24.46 -14.23
N ARG A 106 19.69 -23.60 -14.96
CA ARG A 106 20.27 -22.78 -16.04
C ARG A 106 21.20 -21.68 -15.48
N ILE A 107 20.87 -21.04 -14.35
CA ILE A 107 21.75 -20.08 -13.69
C ILE A 107 23.04 -20.78 -13.23
N LYS A 108 22.94 -21.95 -12.59
CA LYS A 108 24.10 -22.75 -12.19
C LYS A 108 24.98 -23.13 -13.37
N GLN A 109 24.39 -23.48 -14.51
CA GLN A 109 25.12 -23.80 -15.75
C GLN A 109 25.83 -22.57 -16.36
N VAL A 110 25.20 -21.40 -16.38
CA VAL A 110 25.71 -20.19 -17.07
C VAL A 110 26.66 -19.37 -16.20
N PHE A 111 26.40 -19.28 -14.89
CA PHE A 111 27.14 -18.42 -13.96
C PHE A 111 28.02 -19.20 -12.97
N GLY A 112 27.84 -20.51 -12.82
CA GLY A 112 28.61 -21.33 -11.88
C GLY A 112 28.24 -21.12 -10.40
N ILE A 113 27.07 -20.50 -10.14
CA ILE A 113 26.59 -20.18 -8.78
C ILE A 113 25.26 -20.90 -8.50
N GLU A 114 25.03 -21.25 -7.25
CA GLU A 114 23.71 -21.62 -6.74
C GLU A 114 23.05 -20.38 -6.15
N VAL A 115 21.73 -20.23 -6.35
CA VAL A 115 20.98 -19.03 -5.94
C VAL A 115 19.54 -19.39 -5.60
N ASP A 116 19.00 -18.79 -4.54
CA ASP A 116 17.57 -18.78 -4.27
C ASP A 116 16.91 -17.71 -5.17
N VAL A 117 16.13 -18.17 -6.15
CA VAL A 117 15.50 -17.31 -7.16
C VAL A 117 14.29 -16.52 -6.64
N HIS A 118 13.80 -16.81 -5.44
CA HIS A 118 12.76 -16.04 -4.76
C HIS A 118 13.36 -14.93 -3.89
N GLN A 119 14.46 -15.21 -3.18
CA GLN A 119 15.12 -14.26 -2.27
C GLN A 119 16.04 -13.26 -2.96
N VAL A 120 16.72 -13.64 -4.04
CA VAL A 120 17.50 -12.67 -4.82
C VAL A 120 16.56 -11.85 -5.69
N ARG A 121 16.64 -10.52 -5.51
CA ARG A 121 15.88 -9.53 -6.24
C ARG A 121 16.75 -8.80 -7.25
N LEU A 122 16.11 -8.35 -8.32
CA LEU A 122 16.68 -7.58 -9.41
C LEU A 122 15.92 -6.25 -9.51
N GLU A 123 16.66 -5.16 -9.31
CA GLU A 123 16.22 -3.79 -9.55
C GLU A 123 16.79 -3.29 -10.88
N LEU A 124 15.93 -2.86 -11.80
CA LEU A 124 16.26 -2.37 -13.13
C LEU A 124 15.91 -0.89 -13.27
N TYR A 125 16.84 -0.10 -13.79
CA TYR A 125 16.64 1.30 -14.15
C TYR A 125 16.69 1.44 -15.67
N SER A 126 15.56 1.74 -16.30
CA SER A 126 15.48 2.03 -17.73
C SER A 126 15.23 3.53 -17.98
N SER A 127 15.79 4.04 -19.08
CA SER A 127 15.67 5.44 -19.47
C SER A 127 14.34 5.68 -20.20
N ASN A 128 13.56 6.67 -19.76
CA ASN A 128 12.43 7.20 -20.54
C ASN A 128 12.88 8.31 -21.52
N GLY A 129 14.18 8.43 -21.77
CA GLY A 129 14.79 9.52 -22.54
C GLY A 129 15.09 10.76 -21.70
N VAL A 130 15.94 11.64 -22.26
CA VAL A 130 16.57 12.81 -21.60
C VAL A 130 15.58 13.81 -20.96
N LEU A 131 14.29 13.72 -21.28
CA LEU A 131 13.24 14.64 -20.80
C LEU A 131 12.25 14.02 -19.79
N SER A 132 12.33 12.72 -19.49
CA SER A 132 11.24 11.99 -18.80
C SER A 132 11.69 11.05 -17.66
N GLY A 133 12.97 11.11 -17.26
CA GLY A 133 13.49 10.42 -16.08
C GLY A 133 13.67 8.91 -16.26
N TYR A 134 13.65 8.18 -15.14
CA TYR A 134 13.92 6.74 -15.09
C TYR A 134 12.70 5.95 -14.60
N LYS A 135 12.42 4.82 -15.24
CA LYS A 135 11.51 3.80 -14.73
C LYS A 135 12.31 2.83 -13.86
N VAL A 136 11.73 2.41 -12.73
CA VAL A 136 12.31 1.39 -11.84
C VAL A 136 11.42 0.17 -11.83
N GLU A 137 11.97 -1.02 -12.11
CA GLU A 137 11.29 -2.30 -11.98
C GLU A 137 12.03 -3.14 -10.92
N ASP A 138 11.32 -3.69 -9.92
CA ASP A 138 11.91 -4.42 -8.79
C ASP A 138 11.19 -5.77 -8.61
N LEU A 139 11.88 -6.87 -8.95
CA LEU A 139 11.31 -8.22 -9.09
C LEU A 139 12.20 -9.27 -8.40
N SER A 140 11.69 -10.46 -8.08
CA SER A 140 12.58 -11.62 -7.82
C SER A 140 13.21 -12.11 -9.14
N LEU A 141 14.29 -12.90 -9.07
CA LEU A 141 14.85 -13.54 -10.28
C LEU A 141 13.80 -14.41 -10.98
N LEU A 142 12.94 -15.10 -10.22
CA LEU A 142 11.89 -15.95 -10.75
C LEU A 142 10.79 -15.15 -11.46
N ASP A 143 10.32 -14.05 -10.86
CA ASP A 143 9.34 -13.15 -11.50
C ASP A 143 9.91 -12.50 -12.77
N ALA A 144 11.18 -12.08 -12.74
CA ALA A 144 11.86 -11.52 -13.89
C ALA A 144 12.02 -12.52 -15.05
N ALA A 145 12.28 -13.79 -14.75
CA ALA A 145 12.33 -14.85 -15.76
C ALA A 145 10.93 -15.20 -16.31
N LEU A 146 9.90 -15.22 -15.46
CA LEU A 146 8.51 -15.50 -15.86
C LEU A 146 7.90 -14.39 -16.72
N HIS A 147 8.18 -13.12 -16.45
CA HIS A 147 7.78 -12.01 -17.32
C HIS A 147 8.65 -11.87 -18.57
N ASN A 148 9.80 -12.56 -18.60
CA ASN A 148 10.78 -12.57 -19.69
C ASN A 148 11.27 -11.14 -20.02
N PHE A 149 11.98 -10.98 -21.13
CA PHE A 149 12.56 -9.71 -21.58
C PHE A 149 12.38 -9.52 -23.09
N GLU A 150 12.13 -8.28 -23.52
CA GLU A 150 12.05 -7.87 -24.92
C GLU A 150 13.46 -7.88 -25.57
N ALA A 151 13.58 -8.13 -26.88
CA ALA A 151 14.87 -8.22 -27.56
C ALA A 151 15.83 -7.02 -27.34
N PRO A 152 15.36 -5.75 -27.26
CA PRO A 152 16.23 -4.62 -26.94
C PRO A 152 16.85 -4.69 -25.54
N GLU A 153 16.18 -5.32 -24.57
CA GLU A 153 16.65 -5.44 -23.17
C GLU A 153 17.88 -6.36 -23.04
N ALA A 154 18.18 -7.16 -24.07
CA ALA A 154 19.36 -8.01 -24.15
C ALA A 154 20.63 -7.31 -24.67
N LEU A 155 20.51 -6.06 -25.15
CA LEU A 155 21.60 -5.27 -25.71
C LEU A 155 22.47 -4.65 -24.59
N PRO A 156 23.80 -4.53 -24.79
CA PRO A 156 24.66 -3.78 -23.88
C PRO A 156 24.16 -2.35 -23.65
N GLY A 157 24.21 -1.91 -22.39
CA GLY A 157 23.79 -0.57 -21.99
C GLY A 157 22.27 -0.28 -22.00
N HIS A 158 21.39 -1.24 -22.31
CA HIS A 158 19.93 -0.97 -22.33
C HIS A 158 19.40 -0.49 -20.96
N PHE A 159 19.87 -1.12 -19.88
CA PHE A 159 19.58 -0.68 -18.52
C PHE A 159 20.68 0.27 -18.04
N TYR A 160 20.31 1.49 -17.70
CA TYR A 160 21.21 2.53 -17.17
C TYR A 160 21.87 2.08 -15.86
N LEU A 161 21.13 1.32 -15.05
CA LEU A 161 21.64 0.62 -13.87
C LEU A 161 20.84 -0.67 -13.67
N ALA A 162 21.50 -1.73 -13.22
CA ALA A 162 20.86 -2.94 -12.73
C ALA A 162 21.55 -3.37 -11.42
N THR A 163 20.77 -3.67 -10.38
CA THR A 163 21.28 -4.08 -9.07
C THR A 163 20.62 -5.38 -8.63
N PHE A 164 21.43 -6.40 -8.37
CA PHE A 164 20.98 -7.62 -7.70
C PHE A 164 21.20 -7.50 -6.18
N TYR A 165 20.25 -7.91 -5.35
CA TYR A 165 20.33 -7.79 -3.89
C TYR A 165 19.46 -8.81 -3.13
N THR A 166 19.60 -8.89 -1.80
CA THR A 166 18.71 -9.68 -0.92
C THR A 166 18.08 -8.84 0.21
N LEU A 167 16.95 -9.31 0.73
CA LEU A 167 16.19 -8.71 1.85
C LEU A 167 16.45 -9.46 3.17
N ASP A 168 16.32 -8.77 4.31
CA ASP A 168 16.17 -9.39 5.63
C ASP A 168 14.70 -9.74 5.94
N PRO A 169 14.41 -10.47 7.05
CA PRO A 169 13.04 -10.75 7.48
C PRO A 169 12.19 -9.50 7.80
N ASN A 170 12.79 -8.31 7.89
CA ASN A 170 12.13 -7.01 8.08
C ASN A 170 11.98 -6.23 6.74
N GLN A 171 12.19 -6.91 5.60
CA GLN A 171 12.16 -6.35 4.24
C GLN A 171 13.16 -5.21 3.97
N ARG A 172 14.30 -5.19 4.67
CA ARG A 172 15.40 -4.24 4.45
C ARG A 172 16.44 -4.83 3.50
N ARG A 173 16.91 -4.04 2.52
CA ARG A 173 18.00 -4.45 1.62
C ARG A 173 19.30 -4.60 2.41
N ILE A 174 19.88 -5.80 2.47
CA ILE A 174 21.09 -6.07 3.27
C ILE A 174 22.37 -5.97 2.45
N ASN A 175 22.41 -6.70 1.33
CA ASN A 175 23.63 -6.97 0.57
C ASN A 175 23.38 -6.82 -0.92
N ARG A 176 24.37 -6.32 -1.66
CA ARG A 176 24.44 -6.52 -3.12
C ARG A 176 24.82 -7.97 -3.40
N PHE A 177 24.07 -8.61 -4.28
CA PHE A 177 24.38 -9.95 -4.76
C PHE A 177 25.32 -9.82 -5.96
N HIS A 178 26.45 -10.52 -5.93
CA HIS A 178 27.51 -10.41 -6.92
C HIS A 178 27.66 -11.71 -7.74
N GLY A 179 28.05 -11.61 -9.00
CA GLY A 179 28.25 -12.75 -9.91
C GLY A 179 27.21 -12.87 -11.03
N LEU A 180 26.01 -12.31 -10.84
CA LEU A 180 25.03 -12.12 -11.91
C LEU A 180 25.34 -10.83 -12.69
N GLY A 181 25.52 -10.96 -14.01
CA GLY A 181 25.65 -9.83 -14.94
C GLY A 181 24.37 -9.68 -15.73
N ILE A 182 23.77 -8.48 -15.75
CA ILE A 182 22.40 -8.27 -16.23
C ILE A 182 22.17 -8.77 -17.66
N GLU A 183 22.98 -8.38 -18.62
CA GLU A 183 22.81 -8.82 -20.02
C GLU A 183 22.87 -10.34 -20.17
N ARG A 184 23.75 -11.01 -19.41
CA ARG A 184 23.87 -12.47 -19.44
C ARG A 184 22.64 -13.14 -18.79
N PHE A 185 22.02 -12.50 -17.81
CA PHE A 185 20.78 -12.97 -17.17
C PHE A 185 19.57 -12.75 -18.09
N VAL A 186 19.49 -11.60 -18.78
CA VAL A 186 18.46 -11.33 -19.80
C VAL A 186 18.55 -12.32 -20.96
N ARG A 187 19.76 -12.52 -21.50
CA ARG A 187 20.01 -13.53 -22.55
C ARG A 187 19.64 -14.94 -22.07
N LEU A 188 20.01 -15.30 -20.83
CA LEU A 188 19.62 -16.57 -20.21
C LEU A 188 18.11 -16.78 -20.19
N CYS A 189 17.34 -15.79 -19.73
CA CYS A 189 15.87 -15.90 -19.65
C CYS A 189 15.24 -16.06 -21.04
N ARG A 190 15.71 -15.28 -22.03
CA ARG A 190 15.23 -15.37 -23.42
C ARG A 190 15.60 -16.69 -24.11
N GLU A 191 16.77 -17.23 -23.83
CA GLU A 191 17.25 -18.55 -24.32
C GLU A 191 16.53 -19.73 -23.66
N LEU A 192 16.21 -19.61 -22.37
CA LEU A 192 15.49 -20.64 -21.61
C LEU A 192 14.01 -20.69 -22.00
N ASP A 193 13.43 -19.55 -22.38
CA ASP A 193 12.02 -19.35 -22.76
C ASP A 193 11.06 -20.13 -21.85
N VAL A 194 11.09 -19.80 -20.55
CA VAL A 194 10.26 -20.43 -19.52
C VAL A 194 8.78 -20.37 -19.89
N GLY A 195 8.33 -19.28 -20.53
CA GLY A 195 6.97 -19.16 -21.06
C GLY A 195 6.69 -20.13 -22.19
N GLY A 196 7.57 -20.25 -23.19
CA GLY A 196 7.45 -21.25 -24.24
C GLY A 196 7.44 -22.69 -23.72
N LEU A 197 8.30 -23.02 -22.75
CA LEU A 197 8.34 -24.32 -22.09
C LEU A 197 7.06 -24.62 -21.31
N TYR A 198 6.56 -23.64 -20.53
CA TYR A 198 5.31 -23.80 -19.78
C TYR A 198 4.12 -23.93 -20.73
N GLN A 199 4.05 -23.15 -21.81
CA GLN A 199 3.00 -23.28 -22.82
C GLN A 199 2.99 -24.65 -23.51
N ALA A 200 4.15 -25.23 -23.81
CA ALA A 200 4.24 -26.60 -24.31
C ALA A 200 3.75 -27.63 -23.28
N HIS A 201 4.07 -27.43 -22.00
CA HIS A 201 3.57 -28.27 -20.90
C HIS A 201 2.05 -28.17 -20.73
N ILE A 202 1.45 -26.97 -20.77
CA ILE A 202 -0.01 -26.76 -20.77
C ILE A 202 -0.66 -27.55 -21.92
N GLN A 203 -0.12 -27.44 -23.15
CA GLN A 203 -0.68 -28.13 -24.33
C GLN A 203 -0.53 -29.66 -24.26
N GLN A 204 0.51 -30.17 -23.57
CA GLN A 204 0.72 -31.60 -23.35
C GLN A 204 -0.24 -32.18 -22.30
N VAL A 205 -0.55 -31.42 -21.24
CA VAL A 205 -1.44 -31.85 -20.14
C VAL A 205 -2.92 -31.64 -20.46
N LEU A 206 -3.26 -30.50 -21.07
CA LEU A 206 -4.60 -30.12 -21.49
C LEU A 206 -4.66 -29.96 -23.03
N PRO A 207 -4.62 -31.06 -23.79
CA PRO A 207 -4.76 -31.01 -25.24
C PRO A 207 -6.14 -30.49 -25.65
N GLU A 208 -6.20 -29.96 -26.88
CA GLU A 208 -7.34 -29.21 -27.44
C GLU A 208 -8.70 -29.91 -27.35
N GLU A 209 -8.74 -31.24 -27.34
CA GLU A 209 -9.95 -32.08 -27.24
C GLU A 209 -9.95 -33.00 -26.00
N HIS A 210 -9.45 -32.54 -24.84
CA HIS A 210 -9.54 -33.33 -23.61
C HIS A 210 -11.00 -33.47 -23.11
N SER A 211 -11.73 -34.46 -23.62
CA SER A 211 -13.15 -34.73 -23.30
C SER A 211 -13.44 -34.78 -21.80
N GLY A 212 -12.71 -35.59 -21.03
CA GLY A 212 -12.90 -35.69 -19.58
C GLY A 212 -12.77 -34.37 -18.81
N PHE A 213 -11.96 -33.42 -19.32
CA PHE A 213 -11.84 -32.08 -18.74
C PHE A 213 -13.06 -31.20 -19.08
N LYS A 214 -13.61 -31.32 -20.29
CA LYS A 214 -14.90 -30.71 -20.65
C LYS A 214 -16.02 -31.23 -19.75
N ASP A 215 -16.10 -32.55 -19.59
CA ASP A 215 -17.18 -33.20 -18.85
C ASP A 215 -17.11 -32.86 -17.35
N ALA A 216 -15.92 -32.90 -16.74
CA ALA A 216 -15.70 -32.46 -15.36
C ALA A 216 -15.99 -30.96 -15.16
N PHE A 217 -15.58 -30.10 -16.11
CA PHE A 217 -15.88 -28.66 -16.03
C PHE A 217 -17.39 -28.39 -16.12
N VAL A 218 -18.10 -29.05 -17.05
CA VAL A 218 -19.56 -28.92 -17.18
C VAL A 218 -20.27 -29.48 -15.94
N ALA A 219 -19.82 -30.61 -15.39
CA ALA A 219 -20.35 -31.16 -14.14
C ALA A 219 -20.21 -30.17 -12.98
N LEU A 220 -19.04 -29.54 -12.81
CA LEU A 220 -18.83 -28.51 -11.79
C LEU A 220 -19.73 -27.30 -11.99
N ARG A 221 -19.81 -26.74 -13.21
CA ARG A 221 -20.67 -25.56 -13.46
C ARG A 221 -22.16 -25.87 -13.24
N LYS A 222 -22.59 -27.10 -13.52
CA LYS A 222 -23.95 -27.59 -13.22
C LYS A 222 -24.20 -27.74 -11.72
N ALA A 223 -23.28 -28.36 -10.98
CA ALA A 223 -23.41 -28.57 -9.54
C ALA A 223 -23.37 -27.25 -8.75
N ASP A 224 -22.48 -26.33 -9.13
CA ASP A 224 -22.39 -24.97 -8.57
C ASP A 224 -23.67 -24.16 -8.81
N LEU A 225 -24.20 -24.14 -10.05
CA LEU A 225 -25.49 -23.49 -10.33
C LEU A 225 -26.64 -24.12 -9.51
N HIS A 226 -26.65 -25.44 -9.32
CA HIS A 226 -27.70 -26.14 -8.57
C HIS A 226 -27.65 -25.82 -7.07
N ALA A 227 -26.46 -25.86 -6.46
CA ALA A 227 -26.26 -25.50 -5.06
C ALA A 227 -26.53 -24.01 -4.83
N GLY A 228 -26.02 -23.13 -5.71
CA GLY A 228 -26.27 -21.69 -5.69
C GLY A 228 -27.75 -21.35 -5.78
N ALA A 229 -28.49 -21.97 -6.71
CA ALA A 229 -29.92 -21.78 -6.85
C ALA A 229 -30.72 -22.30 -5.63
N ALA A 230 -30.29 -23.39 -5.00
CA ALA A 230 -30.91 -23.91 -3.78
C ALA A 230 -30.70 -22.96 -2.59
N MET A 231 -29.48 -22.44 -2.40
CA MET A 231 -29.20 -21.39 -1.41
C MET A 231 -30.04 -20.14 -1.68
N ALA A 232 -30.17 -19.73 -2.94
CA ALA A 232 -30.97 -18.57 -3.33
C ALA A 232 -32.46 -18.71 -3.01
N VAL A 233 -33.03 -19.92 -3.08
CA VAL A 233 -34.43 -20.17 -2.63
C VAL A 233 -34.56 -20.00 -1.12
N LEU A 234 -33.60 -20.48 -0.32
CA LEU A 234 -33.63 -20.33 1.15
C LEU A 234 -33.39 -18.88 1.58
N LYS A 235 -32.53 -18.14 0.86
CA LYS A 235 -32.33 -16.69 1.01
C LYS A 235 -33.48 -15.83 0.49
N GLN A 236 -34.50 -16.43 -0.15
CA GLN A 236 -35.58 -15.75 -0.87
C GLN A 236 -35.11 -14.86 -2.06
N ASP A 237 -33.83 -14.96 -2.44
CA ASP A 237 -33.23 -14.35 -3.63
C ASP A 237 -33.73 -14.96 -4.95
N LEU A 238 -34.39 -16.13 -4.90
CA LEU A 238 -34.92 -16.87 -6.04
C LEU A 238 -36.28 -17.52 -5.73
N SER A 239 -37.26 -17.38 -6.62
CA SER A 239 -38.57 -18.03 -6.43
C SER A 239 -38.56 -19.50 -6.85
N PRO A 240 -39.39 -20.40 -6.26
CA PRO A 240 -39.40 -21.83 -6.59
C PRO A 240 -39.64 -22.14 -8.09
N ARG A 241 -40.45 -21.33 -8.79
CA ARG A 241 -40.64 -21.44 -10.25
C ARG A 241 -39.38 -21.11 -11.05
N HIS A 242 -38.53 -20.21 -10.55
CA HIS A 242 -37.26 -19.86 -11.18
C HIS A 242 -36.22 -20.95 -10.92
N TYR A 243 -36.19 -21.50 -9.71
CA TYR A 243 -35.37 -22.65 -9.35
C TYR A 243 -35.67 -23.87 -10.23
N GLU A 244 -36.94 -24.23 -10.42
CA GLU A 244 -37.33 -25.35 -11.27
C GLU A 244 -36.92 -25.13 -12.74
N ALA A 245 -37.06 -23.91 -13.27
CA ALA A 245 -36.60 -23.58 -14.61
C ALA A 245 -35.06 -23.71 -14.75
N LEU A 246 -34.27 -23.28 -13.74
CA LEU A 246 -32.82 -23.53 -13.73
C LEU A 246 -32.51 -25.04 -13.63
N ARG A 247 -33.28 -25.81 -12.87
CA ARG A 247 -33.12 -27.27 -12.75
C ARG A 247 -33.26 -27.96 -14.10
N GLN A 248 -34.19 -27.51 -14.95
CA GLN A 248 -34.35 -28.01 -16.32
C GLN A 248 -33.12 -27.68 -17.21
N VAL A 249 -32.56 -26.46 -17.10
CA VAL A 249 -31.30 -26.09 -17.80
C VAL A 249 -30.12 -26.96 -17.32
N ILE A 250 -30.05 -27.25 -16.02
CA ILE A 250 -29.04 -28.14 -15.41
C ILE A 250 -29.18 -29.58 -15.94
N ASN A 251 -30.41 -30.09 -16.05
CA ASN A 251 -30.69 -31.40 -16.65
C ASN A 251 -30.29 -31.46 -18.15
N GLY A 252 -30.22 -30.32 -18.85
CA GLY A 252 -29.94 -30.22 -20.28
C GLY A 252 -31.18 -30.21 -21.17
N GLU A 253 -32.33 -29.79 -20.64
CA GLU A 253 -33.59 -29.70 -21.37
C GLU A 253 -33.56 -28.54 -22.38
N GLN A 254 -33.73 -28.83 -23.67
CA GLN A 254 -33.51 -27.87 -24.76
C GLN A 254 -34.59 -26.77 -24.91
N SER A 255 -35.71 -26.88 -24.19
CA SER A 255 -36.86 -25.98 -24.32
C SER A 255 -37.47 -25.63 -22.95
N VAL A 256 -36.67 -25.01 -22.09
CA VAL A 256 -37.12 -24.54 -20.78
C VAL A 256 -38.10 -23.38 -20.93
N MET A 257 -39.31 -23.54 -20.39
CA MET A 257 -40.39 -22.56 -20.46
C MET A 257 -40.71 -22.01 -19.06
N LEU A 258 -40.82 -20.68 -18.94
CA LEU A 258 -41.14 -20.00 -17.69
C LEU A 258 -42.21 -18.94 -17.96
N ASN A 259 -43.38 -19.08 -17.33
CA ASN A 259 -44.59 -18.28 -17.62
C ASN A 259 -44.90 -18.26 -19.15
N ASP A 260 -44.98 -19.45 -19.75
CA ASP A 260 -45.24 -19.71 -21.18
C ASP A 260 -44.29 -19.03 -22.18
N SER A 261 -43.18 -18.45 -21.69
CA SER A 261 -42.15 -17.80 -22.48
C SER A 261 -40.84 -18.60 -22.39
N PRO A 262 -40.09 -18.80 -23.49
CA PRO A 262 -38.84 -19.56 -23.42
C PRO A 262 -37.77 -18.81 -22.61
N LEU A 263 -37.07 -19.55 -21.77
CA LEU A 263 -35.96 -19.04 -20.97
C LEU A 263 -34.68 -19.01 -21.82
N TRP A 264 -33.99 -17.87 -21.82
CA TRP A 264 -32.75 -17.65 -22.56
C TRP A 264 -31.58 -17.37 -21.63
N TYR A 265 -30.42 -17.97 -21.93
CA TYR A 265 -29.13 -17.66 -21.32
C TYR A 265 -28.36 -16.63 -22.16
N ARG A 266 -27.57 -15.77 -21.52
CA ARG A 266 -26.63 -14.83 -22.15
C ARG A 266 -25.42 -14.63 -21.24
N GLY A 267 -24.30 -14.16 -21.79
CA GLY A 267 -23.13 -13.75 -21.02
C GLY A 267 -23.27 -12.33 -20.47
N LEU A 268 -22.35 -11.93 -19.60
CA LEU A 268 -22.22 -10.55 -19.12
C LEU A 268 -20.91 -9.89 -19.59
N SER A 269 -20.88 -8.56 -19.60
CA SER A 269 -19.65 -7.77 -19.65
C SER A 269 -19.69 -6.58 -18.70
N PHE A 270 -18.51 -6.16 -18.24
CA PHE A 270 -18.26 -5.02 -17.35
C PHE A 270 -17.37 -4.03 -18.09
N ILE A 271 -17.83 -2.78 -18.29
CA ILE A 271 -17.18 -1.76 -19.14
C ILE A 271 -16.79 -2.25 -20.55
N GLY A 272 -17.50 -3.26 -21.06
CA GLY A 272 -17.22 -3.95 -22.32
C GLY A 272 -16.34 -5.20 -22.21
N LEU A 273 -15.64 -5.41 -21.10
CA LEU A 273 -14.80 -6.59 -20.83
C LEU A 273 -15.70 -7.81 -20.54
N PRO A 274 -15.55 -8.95 -21.24
CA PRO A 274 -16.35 -10.16 -20.97
C PRO A 274 -16.16 -10.69 -19.55
N LEU A 275 -17.27 -11.02 -18.87
CA LEU A 275 -17.28 -11.72 -17.58
C LEU A 275 -17.37 -13.22 -17.82
N ASN A 276 -16.21 -13.81 -18.09
CA ASN A 276 -16.11 -15.19 -18.59
C ASN A 276 -16.71 -16.18 -17.59
N GLY A 277 -17.68 -16.97 -18.04
CA GLY A 277 -18.42 -17.93 -17.20
C GLY A 277 -19.49 -17.35 -16.25
N CYS A 278 -19.71 -16.03 -16.23
CA CYS A 278 -20.91 -15.45 -15.62
C CYS A 278 -22.08 -15.49 -16.62
N MET A 279 -23.26 -15.91 -16.17
CA MET A 279 -24.45 -16.01 -17.03
C MET A 279 -25.62 -15.20 -16.49
N VAL A 280 -26.52 -14.78 -17.37
CA VAL A 280 -27.86 -14.32 -17.01
C VAL A 280 -28.92 -15.14 -17.72
N PHE A 281 -29.95 -15.54 -16.99
CA PHE A 281 -31.13 -16.23 -17.51
C PHE A 281 -32.33 -15.26 -17.48
N ARG A 282 -33.02 -15.08 -18.60
CA ARG A 282 -34.18 -14.16 -18.69
C ARG A 282 -35.24 -14.69 -19.65
N LEU A 283 -36.47 -14.18 -19.52
CA LEU A 283 -37.51 -14.46 -20.51
C LEU A 283 -37.16 -13.81 -21.85
N ASN A 284 -37.43 -14.55 -22.93
CA ASN A 284 -37.55 -13.99 -24.26
C ASN A 284 -39.00 -13.55 -24.54
N ARG A 285 -39.18 -12.27 -24.86
CA ARG A 285 -40.32 -11.79 -25.65
C ARG A 285 -39.75 -11.01 -26.83
N GLN A 286 -39.96 -11.52 -28.04
CA GLN A 286 -39.52 -10.84 -29.26
C GLN A 286 -40.24 -9.48 -29.39
N PRO A 287 -39.53 -8.35 -29.47
CA PRO A 287 -40.12 -7.11 -29.97
C PRO A 287 -40.39 -7.30 -31.46
N ALA A 288 -41.62 -7.04 -31.92
CA ALA A 288 -42.06 -7.40 -33.27
C ALA A 288 -41.43 -6.57 -34.43
N ILE A 289 -40.48 -5.69 -34.14
CA ILE A 289 -39.78 -4.85 -35.12
C ILE A 289 -38.32 -4.69 -34.66
N GLU A 290 -37.37 -5.12 -35.50
CA GLU A 290 -35.93 -4.97 -35.24
C GLU A 290 -35.38 -3.61 -35.72
N ILE A 291 -34.51 -2.99 -34.93
CA ILE A 291 -33.50 -2.02 -35.41
C ILE A 291 -32.16 -2.38 -34.75
N PRO A 292 -31.17 -2.91 -35.48
CA PRO A 292 -29.85 -3.16 -34.92
C PRO A 292 -29.15 -1.83 -34.58
N ASN A 293 -28.36 -1.84 -33.50
CA ASN A 293 -27.56 -0.71 -32.99
C ASN A 293 -28.32 0.46 -32.33
N LEU A 294 -29.54 0.24 -31.82
CA LEU A 294 -30.13 1.12 -30.80
C LEU A 294 -30.18 0.44 -29.43
N LEU A 295 -29.81 1.20 -28.39
CA LEU A 295 -30.07 0.86 -27.00
C LEU A 295 -31.58 0.92 -26.76
N THR A 296 -32.27 -0.22 -26.82
CA THR A 296 -33.71 -0.30 -26.52
C THR A 296 -33.95 0.02 -25.04
N PRO A 297 -34.81 1.00 -24.70
CA PRO A 297 -34.94 1.47 -23.33
C PRO A 297 -35.68 0.47 -22.43
N GLU A 298 -34.98 -0.03 -21.40
CA GLU A 298 -35.33 -0.29 -19.99
C GLU A 298 -36.73 -0.83 -19.55
N SER A 299 -37.79 -0.84 -20.35
CA SER A 299 -39.18 -1.08 -19.89
C SER A 299 -39.65 -2.55 -19.91
N LEU A 300 -38.78 -3.51 -20.24
CA LEU A 300 -39.12 -4.95 -20.21
C LEU A 300 -39.02 -5.53 -18.79
N SER A 301 -40.09 -5.39 -18.03
CA SER A 301 -40.23 -5.66 -16.59
C SER A 301 -40.21 -7.13 -16.14
N ASP A 302 -39.71 -8.05 -16.96
CA ASP A 302 -39.68 -9.50 -16.65
C ASP A 302 -38.50 -9.93 -15.76
N GLY A 303 -37.51 -9.04 -15.57
CA GLY A 303 -36.31 -9.29 -14.79
C GLY A 303 -35.33 -10.29 -15.41
N LEU A 304 -34.33 -10.67 -14.62
CA LEU A 304 -33.27 -11.62 -14.97
C LEU A 304 -32.79 -12.36 -13.72
N ILE A 305 -32.31 -13.59 -13.89
CA ILE A 305 -31.57 -14.34 -12.87
C ILE A 305 -30.09 -14.24 -13.23
N ALA A 306 -29.28 -13.62 -12.39
CA ALA A 306 -27.83 -13.62 -12.55
C ALA A 306 -27.23 -14.87 -11.89
N TYR A 307 -26.25 -15.47 -12.56
CA TYR A 307 -25.34 -16.48 -12.02
C TYR A 307 -23.92 -15.91 -12.10
N ILE A 308 -23.37 -15.58 -10.93
CA ILE A 308 -21.99 -15.15 -10.74
C ILE A 308 -21.35 -16.26 -9.89
N PRO A 309 -20.56 -17.16 -10.49
CA PRO A 309 -20.05 -18.32 -9.76
C PRO A 309 -19.31 -17.93 -8.49
N ASP A 310 -19.42 -18.74 -7.44
CA ASP A 310 -18.70 -18.57 -6.16
C ASP A 310 -18.89 -17.20 -5.45
N ASP A 311 -19.86 -16.35 -5.84
CA ASP A 311 -20.05 -15.03 -5.22
C ASP A 311 -20.27 -15.15 -3.70
N PRO A 312 -19.54 -14.36 -2.88
CA PRO A 312 -19.59 -14.49 -1.42
C PRO A 312 -20.97 -14.22 -0.80
N ASP A 313 -21.90 -13.58 -1.53
CA ASP A 313 -23.27 -13.31 -1.05
C ASP A 313 -24.33 -13.94 -1.98
N HIS A 314 -24.28 -13.69 -3.29
CA HIS A 314 -25.34 -14.06 -4.23
C HIS A 314 -24.86 -14.85 -5.47
N PRO A 315 -24.44 -16.13 -5.34
CA PRO A 315 -24.04 -16.94 -6.49
C PRO A 315 -25.12 -17.04 -7.57
N VAL A 316 -26.38 -17.09 -7.14
CA VAL A 316 -27.58 -17.03 -7.98
C VAL A 316 -28.56 -16.05 -7.35
N LYS A 317 -29.12 -15.10 -8.13
CA LYS A 317 -30.14 -14.17 -7.63
C LYS A 317 -31.01 -13.59 -8.75
N PHE A 318 -32.29 -13.42 -8.48
CA PHE A 318 -33.21 -12.68 -9.34
C PHE A 318 -33.09 -11.17 -9.12
N TYR A 319 -32.98 -10.42 -10.21
CA TYR A 319 -32.94 -8.95 -10.26
C TYR A 319 -34.05 -8.41 -11.17
N PRO A 320 -34.75 -7.32 -10.81
CA PRO A 320 -35.82 -6.75 -11.64
C PRO A 320 -35.31 -6.05 -12.91
N SER A 321 -34.05 -5.61 -12.94
CA SER A 321 -33.40 -5.03 -14.12
C SER A 321 -31.87 -5.26 -14.10
N VAL A 322 -31.19 -4.90 -15.20
CA VAL A 322 -29.71 -4.89 -15.25
C VAL A 322 -29.14 -3.82 -14.32
N ASP A 323 -29.85 -2.72 -14.12
CA ASP A 323 -29.44 -1.60 -13.26
C ASP A 323 -29.50 -1.99 -11.79
N ALA A 324 -30.45 -2.84 -11.39
CA ALA A 324 -30.50 -3.42 -10.06
C ALA A 324 -29.31 -4.37 -9.79
N LEU A 325 -28.88 -5.13 -10.79
CA LEU A 325 -27.64 -5.92 -10.73
C LEU A 325 -26.40 -5.01 -10.66
N GLN A 326 -26.34 -3.96 -11.49
CA GLN A 326 -25.24 -2.99 -11.50
C GLN A 326 -25.11 -2.24 -10.16
N ALA A 327 -26.22 -1.79 -9.58
CA ALA A 327 -26.23 -1.13 -8.28
C ALA A 327 -25.78 -2.06 -7.15
N ARG A 328 -26.17 -3.34 -7.19
CA ARG A 328 -25.72 -4.33 -6.21
C ARG A 328 -24.22 -4.63 -6.34
N LEU A 329 -23.71 -4.81 -7.57
CA LEU A 329 -22.28 -4.94 -7.81
C LEU A 329 -21.50 -3.70 -7.36
N ALA A 330 -22.01 -2.49 -7.61
CA ALA A 330 -21.38 -1.25 -7.15
C ALA A 330 -21.30 -1.17 -5.61
N GLN A 331 -22.32 -1.69 -4.91
CA GLN A 331 -22.28 -1.85 -3.46
C GLN A 331 -21.23 -2.88 -3.00
N GLN A 332 -21.08 -4.01 -3.71
CA GLN A 332 -20.13 -5.07 -3.36
C GLN A 332 -18.66 -4.66 -3.64
N PHE A 333 -18.39 -3.89 -4.69
CA PHE A 333 -17.06 -3.35 -4.97
C PHE A 333 -16.58 -2.30 -3.93
N LEU A 334 -17.51 -1.56 -3.33
CA LEU A 334 -17.26 -0.51 -2.33
C LEU A 334 -17.28 -1.08 -0.91
N ASP A 335 -16.17 -1.71 -0.51
CA ASP A 335 -15.94 -2.29 0.81
C ASP A 335 -16.39 -1.33 1.95
N PRO A 336 -17.28 -1.76 2.87
CA PRO A 336 -17.66 -0.99 4.05
C PRO A 336 -16.50 -0.53 4.93
N GLY A 337 -15.39 -1.29 4.99
CA GLY A 337 -14.20 -0.96 5.78
C GLY A 337 -13.40 0.20 5.18
N GLN A 338 -13.03 0.09 3.90
CA GLN A 338 -12.28 1.10 3.14
C GLN A 338 -12.93 2.50 3.12
N ARG A 339 -14.22 2.64 3.43
CA ARG A 339 -14.91 3.95 3.60
C ARG A 339 -14.28 4.84 4.68
N ARG A 340 -13.44 4.30 5.57
CA ARG A 340 -12.68 5.06 6.57
C ARG A 340 -11.28 5.47 6.11
N GLU A 341 -10.71 4.86 5.07
CA GLU A 341 -9.34 5.09 4.61
C GLU A 341 -9.29 5.56 3.15
N LEU A 342 -9.78 6.78 2.91
CA LEU A 342 -9.85 7.47 1.60
C LEU A 342 -8.50 7.78 0.91
N ALA A 343 -7.42 7.14 1.34
CA ALA A 343 -6.04 7.31 0.85
C ALA A 343 -5.44 6.04 0.22
N SER A 344 -6.14 4.90 0.26
CA SER A 344 -5.64 3.65 -0.32
C SER A 344 -5.86 3.56 -1.84
N VAL A 345 -4.89 2.95 -2.54
CA VAL A 345 -5.01 2.54 -3.96
C VAL A 345 -5.49 1.09 -4.06
N SER A 346 -5.23 0.27 -3.03
CA SER A 346 -5.44 -1.17 -3.04
C SER A 346 -6.89 -1.54 -3.37
N PRO A 347 -7.13 -2.56 -4.22
CA PRO A 347 -8.47 -3.06 -4.51
C PRO A 347 -9.10 -3.68 -3.26
N SER A 348 -10.43 -3.69 -3.19
CA SER A 348 -11.16 -4.47 -2.20
C SER A 348 -11.15 -5.97 -2.52
N ASP A 349 -11.37 -6.83 -1.51
CA ASP A 349 -11.44 -8.29 -1.70
C ASP A 349 -12.45 -8.69 -2.78
N TYR A 350 -13.57 -7.96 -2.89
CA TYR A 350 -14.57 -8.21 -3.93
C TYR A 350 -14.08 -7.79 -5.34
N GLN A 351 -13.30 -6.70 -5.47
CA GLN A 351 -12.63 -6.39 -6.74
C GLN A 351 -11.62 -7.49 -7.11
N VAL A 352 -10.82 -7.99 -6.16
CA VAL A 352 -9.86 -9.07 -6.40
C VAL A 352 -10.57 -10.36 -6.80
N PHE A 353 -11.62 -10.76 -6.09
CA PHE A 353 -12.52 -11.86 -6.45
C PHE A 353 -13.05 -11.70 -7.89
N PHE A 354 -13.69 -10.58 -8.19
CA PHE A 354 -14.39 -10.39 -9.47
C PHE A 354 -13.43 -10.30 -10.66
N SER A 355 -12.17 -9.87 -10.44
CA SER A 355 -11.12 -9.87 -11.46
C SER A 355 -10.86 -11.26 -12.06
N ARG A 356 -11.22 -12.34 -11.36
CA ARG A 356 -11.11 -13.71 -11.86
C ARG A 356 -11.96 -14.00 -13.10
N PHE A 357 -13.02 -13.22 -13.34
CA PHE A 357 -13.85 -13.32 -14.54
C PHE A 357 -13.29 -12.55 -15.75
N ILE A 358 -12.32 -11.65 -15.52
CA ILE A 358 -11.64 -10.83 -16.54
C ILE A 358 -10.42 -11.58 -17.09
N SER A 359 -10.19 -11.48 -18.40
CA SER A 359 -8.97 -12.00 -19.04
C SER A 359 -7.72 -11.33 -18.43
N ASP A 360 -6.63 -12.08 -18.25
CA ASP A 360 -5.47 -11.53 -17.52
C ASP A 360 -4.88 -10.28 -18.21
N ALA A 361 -4.89 -10.28 -19.55
CA ALA A 361 -4.54 -9.15 -20.41
C ALA A 361 -5.32 -7.85 -20.14
N GLU A 362 -6.47 -7.93 -19.45
CA GLU A 362 -7.38 -6.82 -19.24
C GLU A 362 -7.62 -6.47 -17.77
N ARG A 363 -7.06 -7.26 -16.83
CA ARG A 363 -7.18 -6.98 -15.38
C ARG A 363 -6.65 -5.60 -15.00
N GLY A 364 -5.57 -5.12 -15.63
CA GLY A 364 -5.09 -3.75 -15.44
C GLY A 364 -6.12 -2.68 -15.84
N LYS A 365 -6.89 -2.90 -16.92
CA LYS A 365 -8.01 -2.00 -17.30
C LYS A 365 -9.14 -2.05 -16.27
N PHE A 366 -9.46 -3.26 -15.79
CA PHE A 366 -10.50 -3.50 -14.79
C PHE A 366 -10.17 -2.77 -13.48
N PHE A 367 -9.00 -3.01 -12.88
CA PHE A 367 -8.60 -2.35 -11.63
C PHE A 367 -8.48 -0.83 -11.80
N ALA A 368 -7.89 -0.34 -12.90
CA ALA A 368 -7.80 1.09 -13.17
C ALA A 368 -9.18 1.78 -13.21
N SER A 369 -10.25 1.08 -13.61
CA SER A 369 -11.61 1.65 -13.67
C SER A 369 -12.17 2.05 -12.29
N PHE A 370 -11.68 1.43 -11.21
CA PHE A 370 -12.03 1.78 -9.83
C PHE A 370 -11.15 2.90 -9.25
N THR A 371 -10.12 3.36 -9.95
CA THR A 371 -9.18 4.37 -9.45
C THR A 371 -9.36 5.74 -10.10
N GLU A 372 -8.99 6.79 -9.36
CA GLU A 372 -8.94 8.17 -9.83
C GLU A 372 -7.72 8.91 -9.25
N LEU A 373 -7.35 10.05 -9.86
CA LEU A 373 -6.28 10.91 -9.34
C LEU A 373 -6.82 11.75 -8.17
N GLY A 374 -6.30 11.49 -6.97
CA GLY A 374 -6.63 12.24 -5.78
C GLY A 374 -5.97 13.62 -5.75
N GLY A 375 -6.75 14.63 -5.36
CA GLY A 375 -6.28 15.98 -5.07
C GLY A 375 -6.98 17.07 -5.89
N GLU A 376 -7.84 17.84 -5.24
CA GLU A 376 -8.22 19.17 -5.75
C GLU A 376 -7.39 20.27 -5.08
N TRP A 377 -7.25 21.40 -5.79
CA TRP A 377 -6.62 22.65 -5.36
C TRP A 377 -5.07 22.63 -5.23
N PHE A 378 -4.47 23.81 -5.43
CA PHE A 378 -3.12 23.93 -5.99
C PHE A 378 -1.99 23.79 -4.96
N THR A 379 -1.10 22.81 -5.14
CA THR A 379 0.32 22.93 -4.79
C THR A 379 1.22 22.34 -5.90
N PRO A 380 2.26 23.05 -6.40
CA PRO A 380 3.13 22.53 -7.48
C PRO A 380 4.09 21.37 -7.09
N ARG A 381 3.88 20.71 -5.93
CA ARG A 381 4.84 19.75 -5.35
C ARG A 381 4.22 18.45 -4.83
N THR A 382 2.90 18.32 -4.76
CA THR A 382 2.28 17.01 -4.49
C THR A 382 2.50 16.10 -5.71
N ARG A 383 3.04 14.90 -5.48
CA ARG A 383 2.81 13.79 -6.42
C ARG A 383 1.30 13.57 -6.46
N ARG A 384 0.71 13.51 -7.65
CA ARG A 384 -0.68 13.05 -7.79
C ARG A 384 -0.72 11.59 -7.35
N THR A 385 -1.35 11.32 -6.20
CA THR A 385 -1.60 9.95 -5.75
C THR A 385 -2.87 9.46 -6.41
N LEU A 386 -2.87 8.24 -6.93
CA LEU A 386 -4.13 7.55 -7.23
C LEU A 386 -4.85 7.24 -5.91
N ARG A 387 -6.16 7.01 -5.99
CA ARG A 387 -7.00 6.49 -4.89
C ARG A 387 -8.15 5.69 -5.48
N GLN A 388 -8.78 4.84 -4.66
CA GLN A 388 -10.08 4.25 -4.99
C GLN A 388 -11.16 5.35 -5.14
N LYS A 389 -12.05 5.20 -6.14
CA LYS A 389 -13.19 6.08 -6.40
C LYS A 389 -14.25 5.94 -5.32
N SER A 390 -14.75 7.06 -4.79
CA SER A 390 -15.87 7.08 -3.85
C SER A 390 -17.24 6.82 -4.51
N GLN A 391 -17.35 7.08 -5.82
CA GLN A 391 -18.55 6.81 -6.63
C GLN A 391 -18.13 6.06 -7.89
N LEU A 392 -18.73 4.88 -8.13
CA LEU A 392 -18.38 4.01 -9.25
C LEU A 392 -19.26 4.26 -10.47
N ASP A 393 -18.63 4.46 -11.63
CA ASP A 393 -19.21 4.89 -12.90
C ASP A 393 -19.05 3.85 -14.02
N PHE A 394 -19.12 2.56 -13.68
CA PHE A 394 -19.06 1.47 -14.65
C PHE A 394 -20.42 1.15 -15.28
N LYS A 395 -20.41 0.33 -16.34
CA LYS A 395 -21.61 -0.23 -16.97
C LYS A 395 -21.56 -1.75 -17.02
N VAL A 396 -22.65 -2.39 -16.62
CA VAL A 396 -22.92 -3.82 -16.85
C VAL A 396 -23.74 -3.98 -18.12
N GLN A 397 -23.39 -4.96 -18.96
CA GLN A 397 -24.09 -5.22 -20.22
C GLN A 397 -24.32 -6.72 -20.40
N ILE A 398 -25.41 -7.06 -21.09
CA ILE A 398 -25.69 -8.43 -21.53
C ILE A 398 -25.02 -8.63 -22.90
N ARG A 399 -24.24 -9.70 -23.06
CA ARG A 399 -23.59 -10.08 -24.34
C ARG A 399 -24.10 -11.43 -24.86
N LEU A 400 -23.94 -11.68 -26.16
CA LEU A 400 -24.01 -13.05 -26.68
C LEU A 400 -22.88 -13.87 -26.05
N LEU A 401 -23.16 -15.14 -25.73
CA LEU A 401 -22.17 -16.03 -25.10
C LEU A 401 -21.33 -16.78 -26.14
N ASP A 402 -21.93 -17.05 -27.30
CA ASP A 402 -21.28 -17.50 -28.54
C ASP A 402 -21.71 -16.52 -29.66
N GLU A 403 -20.85 -16.31 -30.66
CA GLU A 403 -21.13 -15.46 -31.84
C GLU A 403 -21.55 -16.27 -33.08
N GLN A 404 -21.33 -17.60 -33.07
CA GLN A 404 -21.75 -18.49 -34.15
C GLN A 404 -23.21 -18.95 -33.97
N ASP A 405 -23.72 -18.92 -32.73
CA ASP A 405 -25.08 -19.29 -32.41
C ASP A 405 -26.04 -18.10 -32.60
N ASN A 406 -27.26 -18.37 -33.06
CA ASN A 406 -28.20 -17.33 -33.49
C ASN A 406 -28.60 -16.42 -32.31
N PRO A 407 -28.50 -15.08 -32.39
CA PRO A 407 -28.96 -14.17 -31.32
C PRO A 407 -30.46 -14.31 -30.99
N TRP A 408 -31.24 -14.97 -31.85
CA TRP A 408 -32.66 -15.32 -31.65
C TRP A 408 -32.91 -16.83 -31.55
N GLY A 409 -31.86 -17.65 -31.41
CA GLY A 409 -31.94 -19.10 -31.32
C GLY A 409 -32.60 -19.61 -30.03
N VAL A 410 -33.29 -20.75 -30.14
CA VAL A 410 -33.78 -21.56 -29.01
C VAL A 410 -33.07 -22.91 -29.08
N GLY A 411 -32.55 -23.40 -27.94
CA GLY A 411 -32.03 -24.76 -27.82
C GLY A 411 -30.52 -24.96 -28.03
N GLY A 412 -29.72 -23.89 -28.08
CA GLY A 412 -28.26 -24.00 -27.95
C GLY A 412 -27.84 -24.52 -26.56
N ASP A 413 -26.64 -25.09 -26.46
CA ASP A 413 -26.11 -25.60 -25.18
C ASP A 413 -25.30 -24.52 -24.42
N PRO A 414 -25.80 -23.98 -23.29
CA PRO A 414 -25.04 -23.01 -22.50
C PRO A 414 -23.75 -23.61 -21.93
N TRP A 415 -23.72 -24.92 -21.68
CA TRP A 415 -22.60 -25.59 -21.03
C TRP A 415 -21.41 -25.74 -21.99
N ALA A 416 -21.66 -26.09 -23.26
CA ALA A 416 -20.67 -26.00 -24.32
C ALA A 416 -20.18 -24.55 -24.56
N ALA A 417 -21.08 -23.55 -24.57
CA ALA A 417 -20.71 -22.16 -24.79
C ALA A 417 -19.78 -21.62 -23.68
N VAL A 418 -20.12 -21.80 -22.40
CA VAL A 418 -19.23 -21.43 -21.27
C VAL A 418 -17.90 -22.20 -21.32
N TYR A 419 -17.93 -23.50 -21.66
CA TYR A 419 -16.70 -24.28 -21.79
C TYR A 419 -15.79 -23.73 -22.90
N ASN A 420 -16.34 -23.39 -24.07
CA ASN A 420 -15.59 -22.87 -25.20
C ASN A 420 -14.94 -21.51 -24.87
N GLU A 421 -15.68 -20.59 -24.25
CA GLU A 421 -15.17 -19.29 -23.77
C GLU A 421 -14.01 -19.49 -22.78
N GLN A 422 -14.20 -20.36 -21.77
CA GLN A 422 -13.19 -20.64 -20.75
C GLN A 422 -12.00 -21.48 -21.27
N ARG A 423 -12.17 -22.27 -22.34
CA ARG A 423 -11.08 -22.98 -23.03
C ARG A 423 -10.20 -21.98 -23.79
N ALA A 424 -10.82 -21.12 -24.60
CA ALA A 424 -10.11 -20.07 -25.34
C ALA A 424 -9.34 -19.14 -24.39
N ARG A 425 -9.98 -18.73 -23.28
CA ARG A 425 -9.32 -17.88 -22.27
C ARG A 425 -8.14 -18.56 -21.57
N ARG A 426 -8.25 -19.82 -21.13
CA ARG A 426 -7.18 -20.48 -20.34
C ARG A 426 -5.83 -20.59 -21.08
N VAL A 427 -5.86 -20.80 -22.39
CA VAL A 427 -4.64 -20.79 -23.23
C VAL A 427 -4.02 -19.40 -23.32
N LEU A 428 -4.82 -18.32 -23.26
CA LEU A 428 -4.33 -16.94 -23.30
C LEU A 428 -3.85 -16.46 -21.92
N ASP A 429 -4.62 -16.67 -20.86
CA ASP A 429 -4.28 -16.24 -19.49
C ASP A 429 -2.95 -16.87 -19.01
N THR A 430 -2.64 -18.11 -19.40
CA THR A 430 -1.37 -18.77 -19.02
C THR A 430 -0.13 -18.16 -19.70
N ARG A 431 -0.28 -17.50 -20.86
CA ARG A 431 0.82 -16.76 -21.54
C ARG A 431 1.20 -15.46 -20.86
N HIS A 432 0.39 -15.02 -19.89
CA HIS A 432 0.69 -13.86 -19.06
C HIS A 432 1.38 -14.24 -17.74
N GLN A 433 1.16 -15.48 -17.27
CA GLN A 433 1.78 -16.05 -16.07
C GLN A 433 3.23 -16.47 -16.31
N ALA A 434 3.51 -17.04 -17.49
CA ALA A 434 4.85 -17.27 -18.00
C ALA A 434 4.89 -16.82 -19.47
N VAL A 435 5.59 -15.73 -19.74
CA VAL A 435 5.57 -15.00 -21.02
C VAL A 435 6.55 -15.63 -22.01
N PRO A 436 6.08 -16.18 -23.14
CA PRO A 436 6.98 -16.71 -24.18
C PRO A 436 7.88 -15.60 -24.74
N THR A 437 9.11 -15.93 -25.15
CA THR A 437 10.07 -14.94 -25.68
C THR A 437 9.49 -14.17 -26.89
N ALA A 438 8.69 -14.84 -27.73
CA ALA A 438 7.96 -14.21 -28.84
C ALA A 438 6.88 -13.20 -28.39
N ASP A 439 6.23 -13.43 -27.25
CA ASP A 439 5.18 -12.57 -26.70
C ASP A 439 5.77 -11.38 -25.91
N ALA A 440 7.03 -11.47 -25.49
CA ALA A 440 7.79 -10.31 -25.03
C ALA A 440 8.16 -9.41 -26.22
N ASP A 441 8.71 -9.99 -27.29
CA ASP A 441 9.14 -9.28 -28.50
C ASP A 441 8.02 -8.57 -29.26
N ALA A 442 6.76 -8.96 -29.06
CA ALA A 442 5.57 -8.26 -29.53
C ALA A 442 5.29 -6.89 -28.83
N SER A 443 6.28 -6.31 -28.16
CA SER A 443 6.19 -5.03 -27.41
C SER A 443 5.06 -5.01 -26.38
N ALA A 444 4.86 -6.14 -25.70
CA ALA A 444 3.76 -6.32 -24.74
C ALA A 444 4.24 -6.38 -23.27
N ARG A 445 5.55 -6.60 -23.00
CA ARG A 445 6.08 -6.63 -21.62
C ARG A 445 5.88 -5.29 -20.92
N ARG A 446 6.42 -4.20 -21.49
CA ARG A 446 6.38 -2.86 -20.85
C ARG A 446 4.97 -2.36 -20.53
N ARG A 447 4.07 -2.38 -21.53
CA ARG A 447 2.66 -1.96 -21.37
C ARG A 447 1.87 -2.76 -20.34
N ARG A 448 2.21 -4.03 -20.10
CA ARG A 448 1.63 -4.84 -19.01
C ARG A 448 2.17 -4.38 -17.66
N LEU A 449 3.49 -4.24 -17.53
CA LEU A 449 4.15 -3.84 -16.28
C LEU A 449 3.71 -2.43 -15.81
N GLU A 450 3.63 -1.46 -16.71
CA GLU A 450 3.13 -0.11 -16.37
C GLU A 450 1.71 -0.15 -15.76
N ALA A 451 0.79 -0.91 -16.36
CA ALA A 451 -0.60 -0.99 -15.90
C ALA A 451 -0.79 -1.64 -14.52
N TRP A 452 0.14 -2.48 -14.06
CA TRP A 452 0.13 -3.03 -12.70
C TRP A 452 0.87 -2.12 -11.70
N LEU A 453 2.04 -1.61 -12.08
CA LEU A 453 2.90 -0.79 -11.21
C LEU A 453 2.26 0.55 -10.84
N ASP A 454 1.59 1.22 -11.78
CA ASP A 454 0.89 2.49 -11.49
C ASP A 454 -0.26 2.30 -10.47
N LEU A 455 -0.86 1.12 -10.41
CA LEU A 455 -1.92 0.77 -9.46
C LEU A 455 -1.40 0.33 -8.08
N GLY A 456 -0.08 0.34 -7.87
CA GLY A 456 0.55 -0.16 -6.64
C GLY A 456 0.43 -1.67 -6.44
N LEU A 457 -0.01 -2.39 -7.48
CA LEU A 457 -0.19 -3.85 -7.43
C LEU A 457 1.16 -4.54 -7.71
N THR A 458 1.46 -5.57 -6.91
CA THR A 458 2.49 -6.54 -7.32
C THR A 458 2.01 -7.25 -8.59
N VAL A 459 2.88 -7.35 -9.59
CA VAL A 459 2.52 -7.77 -10.97
C VAL A 459 1.86 -9.16 -11.04
N LEU A 460 2.08 -10.01 -10.03
CA LEU A 460 1.50 -11.35 -9.88
C LEU A 460 0.69 -11.53 -8.58
N GLY A 461 0.30 -10.44 -7.91
CA GLY A 461 -0.48 -10.48 -6.66
C GLY A 461 -1.92 -10.98 -6.84
N VAL A 462 -2.45 -10.91 -8.07
CA VAL A 462 -3.73 -11.50 -8.46
C VAL A 462 -3.46 -12.84 -9.10
N GLY A 463 -3.64 -13.90 -8.33
CA GLY A 463 -3.12 -15.25 -8.64
C GLY A 463 -3.67 -15.93 -9.90
N SER A 464 -3.08 -17.09 -10.19
CA SER A 464 -3.50 -17.95 -11.29
C SER A 464 -4.82 -18.66 -10.97
N PHE A 465 -5.94 -18.09 -11.43
CA PHE A 465 -7.28 -18.68 -11.29
C PHE A 465 -7.52 -19.87 -12.27
N ILE A 466 -6.56 -20.80 -12.42
CA ILE A 466 -6.70 -22.03 -13.22
C ILE A 466 -7.88 -22.88 -12.71
N LEU A 467 -8.00 -22.98 -11.40
CA LEU A 467 -9.23 -23.33 -10.68
C LEU A 467 -9.31 -22.45 -9.42
N PRO A 468 -10.32 -21.57 -9.27
CA PRO A 468 -10.51 -20.87 -8.02
C PRO A 468 -10.95 -21.83 -6.91
N ALA A 469 -10.70 -21.46 -5.66
CA ALA A 469 -11.38 -22.10 -4.53
C ALA A 469 -12.91 -22.06 -4.69
N LEU A 470 -13.57 -23.03 -4.08
CA LEU A 470 -15.02 -23.00 -3.85
C LEU A 470 -15.40 -21.70 -3.13
N GLY A 471 -16.51 -21.08 -3.53
CA GLY A 471 -16.93 -19.78 -2.99
C GLY A 471 -17.09 -19.75 -1.46
N PRO A 472 -16.78 -18.62 -0.80
CA PRO A 472 -16.86 -18.49 0.66
C PRO A 472 -18.21 -18.90 1.25
N LEU A 473 -19.31 -18.63 0.54
CA LEU A 473 -20.66 -19.06 0.94
C LEU A 473 -20.80 -20.59 0.94
N LEU A 474 -20.30 -21.26 -0.10
CA LEU A 474 -20.35 -22.72 -0.23
C LEU A 474 -19.42 -23.39 0.80
N LEU A 475 -18.23 -22.83 1.03
CA LEU A 475 -17.31 -23.29 2.07
C LEU A 475 -17.87 -23.08 3.48
N GLY A 476 -18.58 -21.96 3.73
CA GLY A 476 -19.29 -21.71 4.98
C GLY A 476 -20.37 -22.76 5.27
N VAL A 477 -21.20 -23.07 4.26
CA VAL A 477 -22.19 -24.16 4.37
C VAL A 477 -21.52 -25.53 4.52
N THR A 478 -20.40 -25.78 3.84
CA THR A 478 -19.61 -27.01 3.98
C THR A 478 -19.04 -27.16 5.39
N ALA A 479 -18.50 -26.08 5.96
CA ALA A 479 -17.93 -26.05 7.31
C ALA A 479 -19.00 -26.23 8.39
N TYR A 480 -20.17 -25.58 8.25
CA TYR A 480 -21.31 -25.84 9.15
C TYR A 480 -21.83 -27.28 9.02
N ASN A 481 -22.01 -27.80 7.80
CA ASN A 481 -22.45 -29.19 7.59
C ASN A 481 -21.48 -30.22 8.17
N LEU A 482 -20.17 -29.99 8.02
CA LEU A 482 -19.13 -30.87 8.56
C LEU A 482 -19.06 -30.78 10.10
N MET A 483 -19.21 -29.58 10.65
CA MET A 483 -19.36 -29.40 12.09
C MET A 483 -20.62 -30.11 12.60
N ASP A 484 -21.77 -29.99 11.93
CA ASP A 484 -23.06 -30.57 12.35
C ASP A 484 -23.04 -32.11 12.34
N ASP A 485 -22.40 -32.74 11.35
CA ASP A 485 -22.22 -34.19 11.38
C ASP A 485 -21.36 -34.65 12.58
N VAL A 486 -20.34 -33.87 13.01
CA VAL A 486 -19.41 -34.22 14.12
C VAL A 486 -19.95 -33.85 15.50
N VAL A 487 -20.53 -32.64 15.65
CA VAL A 487 -20.73 -31.96 16.93
C VAL A 487 -22.22 -31.72 17.17
N GLU A 488 -22.69 -32.19 18.33
CA GLU A 488 -24.09 -32.07 18.75
C GLU A 488 -24.39 -30.68 19.34
N GLY A 489 -25.51 -30.08 18.93
CA GLY A 489 -26.02 -28.82 19.50
C GLY A 489 -25.24 -27.56 19.12
N ILE A 490 -24.78 -27.43 17.87
CA ILE A 490 -23.97 -26.28 17.42
C ILE A 490 -24.64 -24.94 17.67
N GLU A 491 -25.95 -24.86 17.45
CA GLU A 491 -26.72 -23.63 17.61
C GLU A 491 -26.68 -23.14 19.08
N ASP A 492 -26.52 -24.07 20.02
CA ASP A 492 -26.37 -23.84 21.47
C ASP A 492 -24.91 -23.59 21.93
N LEU A 493 -23.92 -23.87 21.08
CA LEU A 493 -22.50 -23.64 21.39
C LEU A 493 -22.13 -22.16 21.33
N ALA A 494 -21.30 -21.70 22.27
CA ALA A 494 -20.71 -20.38 22.21
C ALA A 494 -19.67 -20.29 21.08
N LEU A 495 -19.39 -19.07 20.59
CA LEU A 495 -18.45 -18.86 19.47
C LEU A 495 -17.05 -19.46 19.74
N GLY A 496 -16.59 -19.41 21.00
CA GLY A 496 -15.35 -20.06 21.43
C GLY A 496 -15.40 -21.58 21.31
N ASP A 497 -16.48 -22.23 21.78
CA ASP A 497 -16.67 -23.68 21.66
C ASP A 497 -16.69 -24.12 20.18
N ARG A 498 -17.41 -23.36 19.34
CA ARG A 498 -17.50 -23.61 17.89
C ARG A 498 -16.13 -23.55 17.23
N LYS A 499 -15.29 -22.57 17.61
CA LYS A 499 -13.91 -22.49 17.15
C LYS A 499 -13.07 -23.68 17.64
N THR A 500 -13.13 -24.03 18.93
CA THR A 500 -12.38 -25.16 19.50
C THR A 500 -12.74 -26.49 18.83
N GLY A 501 -14.01 -26.73 18.52
CA GLY A 501 -14.45 -27.91 17.77
C GLY A 501 -13.98 -27.90 16.31
N TRP A 502 -14.02 -26.76 15.63
CA TRP A 502 -13.52 -26.63 14.26
C TRP A 502 -12.00 -26.82 14.14
N ASP A 503 -11.23 -26.20 15.04
CA ASP A 503 -9.77 -26.36 15.09
C ASP A 503 -9.38 -27.84 15.33
N HIS A 504 -10.18 -28.60 16.08
CA HIS A 504 -10.02 -30.05 16.22
C HIS A 504 -10.36 -30.83 14.94
N ILE A 505 -11.50 -30.54 14.28
CA ILE A 505 -11.87 -31.17 13.01
C ILE A 505 -10.78 -30.95 11.95
N MET A 506 -10.28 -29.72 11.84
CA MET A 506 -9.18 -29.36 10.94
C MET A 506 -7.88 -30.09 11.31
N SER A 507 -7.52 -30.17 12.60
CA SER A 507 -6.33 -30.92 13.05
C SER A 507 -6.39 -32.40 12.64
N VAL A 508 -7.54 -33.07 12.86
CA VAL A 508 -7.69 -34.48 12.45
C VAL A 508 -7.60 -34.62 10.93
N MET A 509 -8.29 -33.75 10.17
CA MET A 509 -8.27 -33.78 8.70
C MET A 509 -6.86 -33.60 8.12
N GLU A 510 -6.08 -32.63 8.61
CA GLU A 510 -4.70 -32.41 8.17
C GLU A 510 -3.79 -33.62 8.43
N ASN A 511 -3.92 -34.27 9.59
CA ASN A 511 -3.14 -35.47 9.90
C ASN A 511 -3.57 -36.70 9.06
N VAL A 512 -4.86 -36.84 8.74
CA VAL A 512 -5.35 -37.89 7.81
C VAL A 512 -4.77 -37.69 6.40
N ILE A 513 -4.75 -36.46 5.89
CA ILE A 513 -4.22 -36.14 4.56
C ILE A 513 -2.70 -36.39 4.49
N VAL A 514 -1.95 -35.99 5.52
CA VAL A 514 -0.47 -36.10 5.53
C VAL A 514 0.03 -37.52 5.79
N MET A 515 -0.68 -38.33 6.59
CA MET A 515 -0.17 -39.65 7.04
C MET A 515 -0.94 -40.85 6.49
N GLY A 516 -2.09 -40.64 5.83
CA GLY A 516 -2.97 -41.69 5.36
C GLY A 516 -3.75 -42.40 6.48
N VAL A 517 -4.67 -43.30 6.12
CA VAL A 517 -5.57 -43.97 7.08
C VAL A 517 -4.83 -45.07 7.84
N GLY A 518 -4.13 -44.69 8.92
CA GLY A 518 -3.36 -45.59 9.78
C GLY A 518 -3.33 -45.16 11.25
N ALA A 519 -2.98 -46.09 12.14
CA ALA A 519 -3.07 -45.88 13.60
C ALA A 519 -2.23 -44.71 14.15
N ALA A 520 -1.21 -44.26 13.41
CA ALA A 520 -0.38 -43.10 13.79
C ALA A 520 -1.14 -41.75 13.76
N VAL A 521 -2.24 -41.64 13.00
CA VAL A 521 -3.06 -40.41 12.91
C VAL A 521 -3.68 -40.01 14.25
N LEU A 522 -3.86 -40.96 15.17
CA LEU A 522 -4.47 -40.74 16.49
C LEU A 522 -3.64 -39.81 17.42
N ALA A 523 -2.41 -39.44 17.03
CA ALA A 523 -1.45 -38.75 17.89
C ALA A 523 -1.63 -37.22 18.03
N ARG A 524 -2.57 -36.57 17.31
CA ARG A 524 -2.76 -35.10 17.33
C ARG A 524 -4.23 -34.65 17.37
N VAL A 525 -4.89 -35.02 18.46
CA VAL A 525 -6.16 -34.41 18.91
C VAL A 525 -5.87 -33.07 19.59
N SER A 526 -6.78 -32.09 19.46
CA SER A 526 -6.67 -30.82 20.19
C SER A 526 -6.93 -31.02 21.70
N PRO A 527 -6.00 -30.67 22.60
CA PRO A 527 -6.21 -30.83 24.05
C PRO A 527 -7.43 -30.04 24.55
N ALA A 528 -7.57 -28.79 24.12
CA ALA A 528 -8.73 -27.94 24.45
C ALA A 528 -10.06 -28.56 24.01
N ALA A 529 -10.09 -29.30 22.89
CA ALA A 529 -11.32 -29.98 22.46
C ALA A 529 -11.67 -31.21 23.32
N LEU A 530 -10.67 -31.86 23.95
CA LEU A 530 -10.91 -32.92 24.94
C LEU A 530 -11.29 -32.37 26.32
N GLU A 531 -10.96 -31.11 26.60
CA GLU A 531 -11.48 -30.39 27.76
C GLU A 531 -12.94 -29.97 27.52
N THR A 532 -13.25 -29.32 26.38
CA THR A 532 -14.58 -28.79 26.04
C THR A 532 -15.63 -29.85 25.69
N PHE A 533 -15.28 -30.92 24.97
CA PHE A 533 -16.24 -31.88 24.42
C PHE A 533 -16.05 -33.30 24.97
N ARG A 534 -17.12 -34.11 24.97
CA ARG A 534 -17.08 -35.56 25.24
C ARG A 534 -17.76 -36.33 24.09
N PRO A 535 -17.28 -37.54 23.75
CA PRO A 535 -17.98 -38.40 22.80
C PRO A 535 -19.28 -38.94 23.41
N VAL A 536 -20.36 -38.93 22.62
CA VAL A 536 -21.69 -39.39 23.02
C VAL A 536 -22.37 -40.18 21.88
N GLU A 537 -23.32 -41.04 22.24
CA GLU A 537 -24.17 -41.76 21.29
C GLU A 537 -25.60 -41.20 21.32
N LEU A 538 -26.11 -40.81 20.14
CA LEU A 538 -27.48 -40.38 19.94
C LEU A 538 -28.46 -41.56 19.92
N ALA A 539 -29.75 -41.30 20.14
CA ALA A 539 -30.81 -42.31 20.11
C ALA A 539 -31.00 -43.02 18.75
N ASN A 540 -30.33 -42.55 17.69
CA ASN A 540 -30.29 -43.17 16.36
C ASN A 540 -29.01 -44.00 16.10
N GLY A 541 -28.12 -44.14 17.09
CA GLY A 541 -26.84 -44.86 17.01
C GLY A 541 -25.67 -44.06 16.41
N GLN A 542 -25.85 -42.77 16.11
CA GLN A 542 -24.75 -41.90 15.66
C GLN A 542 -23.85 -41.50 16.85
N GLN A 543 -22.54 -41.60 16.65
CA GLN A 543 -21.54 -41.09 17.58
C GLN A 543 -21.24 -39.63 17.23
N ARG A 544 -21.32 -38.72 18.22
CA ARG A 544 -21.03 -37.27 18.06
C ARG A 544 -20.20 -36.75 19.24
N LEU A 545 -19.64 -35.56 19.10
CA LEU A 545 -19.04 -34.79 20.19
C LEU A 545 -20.08 -33.85 20.79
N TRP A 546 -20.33 -33.93 22.09
CA TRP A 546 -21.23 -33.03 22.81
C TRP A 546 -20.45 -32.22 23.84
N ARG A 547 -20.78 -30.93 23.99
CA ARG A 547 -20.25 -30.11 25.10
C ARG A 547 -21.09 -30.43 26.34
N PRO A 548 -20.51 -30.86 27.48
CA PRO A 548 -21.28 -31.14 28.70
C PRO A 548 -21.84 -29.86 29.34
N ASN A 549 -22.96 -29.38 28.81
CA ASN A 549 -23.66 -28.17 29.25
C ASN A 549 -25.18 -28.44 29.19
N LEU A 550 -25.86 -28.29 30.32
CA LEU A 550 -27.31 -28.50 30.41
C LEU A 550 -28.14 -27.23 30.18
N GLU A 551 -27.55 -26.03 30.12
CA GLU A 551 -28.34 -24.78 30.01
C GLU A 551 -29.37 -24.76 28.84
N PRO A 552 -29.09 -25.32 27.65
CA PRO A 552 -30.09 -25.42 26.56
C PRO A 552 -31.30 -26.32 26.87
N TYR A 553 -31.17 -27.22 27.85
CA TYR A 553 -32.20 -28.17 28.27
C TYR A 553 -33.11 -27.60 29.38
N ARG A 554 -32.82 -26.38 29.86
CA ARG A 554 -33.52 -25.71 30.95
C ARG A 554 -34.98 -25.45 30.61
N GLN A 555 -35.86 -25.71 31.57
CA GLN A 555 -37.31 -25.56 31.45
C GLN A 555 -37.78 -24.38 32.30
N SER A 556 -38.57 -23.48 31.71
CA SER A 556 -39.18 -22.33 32.39
C SER A 556 -40.40 -22.69 33.25
N VAL A 557 -40.41 -23.90 33.83
CA VAL A 557 -41.55 -24.44 34.61
C VAL A 557 -41.39 -24.07 36.08
N GLU A 558 -42.36 -23.32 36.62
CA GLU A 558 -42.44 -22.99 38.04
C GLU A 558 -42.83 -24.22 38.86
N LEU A 559 -41.96 -24.62 39.81
CA LEU A 559 -42.20 -25.74 40.73
C LEU A 559 -42.83 -25.29 42.07
N GLN A 560 -43.23 -24.02 42.19
CA GLN A 560 -43.70 -23.46 43.46
C GLN A 560 -45.00 -24.13 43.91
N GLY A 561 -44.98 -24.74 45.10
CA GLY A 561 -46.12 -25.48 45.67
C GLY A 561 -46.24 -26.93 45.20
N VAL A 562 -45.39 -27.41 44.28
CA VAL A 562 -45.34 -28.82 43.87
C VAL A 562 -44.42 -29.58 44.82
N THR A 563 -44.93 -30.61 45.50
CA THR A 563 -44.11 -31.49 46.34
C THR A 563 -43.41 -32.56 45.50
N PRO A 564 -42.10 -32.76 45.62
CA PRO A 564 -41.42 -33.82 44.88
C PRO A 564 -41.80 -35.21 45.39
N ASN A 565 -41.76 -36.19 44.49
CA ASN A 565 -42.00 -37.60 44.77
C ASN A 565 -40.82 -38.24 45.55
N ALA A 566 -40.93 -39.52 45.90
CA ALA A 566 -39.91 -40.24 46.69
C ALA A 566 -38.54 -40.40 45.98
N LEU A 567 -38.42 -39.99 44.72
CA LEU A 567 -37.17 -39.95 43.96
C LEU A 567 -36.58 -38.52 43.84
N GLY A 568 -37.23 -37.50 44.40
CA GLY A 568 -36.82 -36.10 44.29
C GLY A 568 -37.28 -35.41 43.00
N GLN A 569 -38.31 -35.95 42.35
CA GLN A 569 -38.80 -35.46 41.05
C GLN A 569 -40.17 -34.78 41.21
N PHE A 570 -40.44 -33.75 40.42
CA PHE A 570 -41.68 -32.97 40.47
C PHE A 570 -42.58 -33.35 39.30
N GLU A 571 -43.84 -33.67 39.56
CA GLU A 571 -44.80 -34.08 38.52
C GLU A 571 -45.76 -32.91 38.21
N VAL A 572 -45.73 -32.44 36.96
CA VAL A 572 -46.51 -31.28 36.48
C VAL A 572 -47.06 -31.60 35.10
N ALA A 573 -48.38 -31.55 34.94
CA ALA A 573 -49.09 -31.78 33.66
C ALA A 573 -48.61 -33.04 32.89
N ASP A 574 -48.63 -34.18 33.56
CA ASP A 574 -48.20 -35.51 33.08
C ASP A 574 -46.72 -35.60 32.63
N LYS A 575 -45.89 -34.62 32.99
CA LYS A 575 -44.43 -34.62 32.80
C LYS A 575 -43.69 -34.66 34.14
N THR A 576 -42.51 -35.28 34.13
CA THR A 576 -41.63 -35.43 35.30
C THR A 576 -40.43 -34.50 35.19
N TYR A 577 -40.21 -33.65 36.18
CA TYR A 577 -39.11 -32.68 36.22
C TYR A 577 -38.13 -33.00 37.35
N VAL A 578 -36.87 -32.65 37.15
CA VAL A 578 -35.83 -32.64 38.19
C VAL A 578 -35.27 -31.23 38.35
N GLN A 579 -34.82 -30.92 39.55
CA GLN A 579 -34.10 -29.69 39.84
C GLN A 579 -32.62 -30.03 40.03
N LEU A 580 -31.75 -29.47 39.19
CA LEU A 580 -30.30 -29.54 39.36
C LEU A 580 -29.80 -28.13 39.67
N GLN A 581 -29.09 -27.98 40.79
CA GLN A 581 -28.68 -26.67 41.32
C GLN A 581 -29.92 -25.74 41.44
N GLU A 582 -29.93 -24.58 40.80
CA GLU A 582 -31.07 -23.64 40.83
C GLU A 582 -32.03 -23.80 39.63
N HIS A 583 -31.86 -24.80 38.76
CA HIS A 583 -32.53 -24.85 37.45
C HIS A 583 -33.39 -26.12 37.26
N THR A 584 -34.54 -25.96 36.60
CA THR A 584 -35.53 -27.02 36.34
C THR A 584 -35.25 -27.66 34.98
N PHE A 585 -35.31 -28.99 34.92
CA PHE A 585 -35.08 -29.78 33.69
C PHE A 585 -36.17 -30.84 33.53
N GLU A 586 -36.65 -31.07 32.31
CA GLU A 586 -37.59 -32.16 32.02
C GLU A 586 -36.84 -33.48 31.99
N SER A 587 -37.40 -34.50 32.62
CA SER A 587 -36.79 -35.82 32.77
C SER A 587 -37.72 -36.93 32.31
N ARG A 588 -37.18 -37.91 31.59
CA ARG A 588 -37.91 -39.08 31.12
C ARG A 588 -37.16 -40.34 31.47
N PHE A 589 -37.85 -41.35 31.99
CA PHE A 589 -37.28 -42.67 32.17
C PHE A 589 -37.13 -43.37 30.79
N ASP A 590 -35.93 -43.82 30.48
CA ASP A 590 -35.61 -44.65 29.33
C ASP A 590 -35.73 -46.13 29.73
N PRO A 591 -36.76 -46.87 29.28
CA PRO A 591 -36.94 -48.26 29.66
C PRO A 591 -35.92 -49.20 28.98
N GLN A 592 -35.20 -48.77 27.94
CA GLN A 592 -34.16 -49.58 27.29
C GLN A 592 -32.85 -49.53 28.07
N THR A 593 -32.42 -48.34 28.50
CA THR A 593 -31.20 -48.18 29.31
C THR A 593 -31.43 -48.19 30.82
N GLN A 594 -32.68 -48.31 31.28
CA GLN A 594 -33.10 -48.31 32.69
C GLN A 594 -32.62 -47.07 33.47
N ALA A 595 -32.47 -45.94 32.78
CA ALA A 595 -31.93 -44.69 33.31
C ALA A 595 -32.91 -43.54 33.12
N TRP A 596 -32.85 -42.53 33.99
CA TRP A 596 -33.50 -41.25 33.73
C TRP A 596 -32.62 -40.42 32.78
N ARG A 597 -33.23 -39.66 31.88
CA ARG A 597 -32.53 -38.78 30.95
C ARG A 597 -33.17 -37.40 30.92
N VAL A 598 -32.37 -36.36 30.70
CA VAL A 598 -32.87 -35.00 30.44
C VAL A 598 -33.48 -34.93 29.04
N VAL A 599 -34.57 -34.15 28.89
CA VAL A 599 -35.26 -33.90 27.63
C VAL A 599 -35.08 -32.43 27.23
N HIS A 600 -34.62 -32.20 26.00
CA HIS A 600 -34.50 -30.86 25.42
C HIS A 600 -35.88 -30.24 25.17
N PRO A 601 -36.13 -28.94 25.45
CA PRO A 601 -37.42 -28.30 25.19
C PRO A 601 -37.85 -28.39 23.72
N ASP A 602 -37.06 -27.83 22.80
CA ASP A 602 -37.47 -27.65 21.40
C ASP A 602 -36.96 -28.69 20.39
N ASN A 603 -36.01 -29.55 20.77
CA ASN A 603 -35.38 -30.53 19.88
C ASN A 603 -35.52 -31.99 20.38
N PRO A 604 -36.58 -32.72 19.99
CA PRO A 604 -36.79 -34.12 20.37
C PRO A 604 -35.76 -35.14 19.82
N GLN A 605 -34.80 -34.71 19.00
CA GLN A 605 -33.70 -35.54 18.49
C GLN A 605 -32.36 -35.26 19.19
N ALA A 606 -32.28 -34.21 20.02
CA ALA A 606 -31.07 -33.84 20.73
C ALA A 606 -30.58 -34.96 21.65
N TYR A 607 -29.25 -35.03 21.85
CA TYR A 607 -28.66 -35.93 22.86
C TYR A 607 -29.37 -35.78 24.21
N SER A 608 -29.86 -36.90 24.74
CA SER A 608 -30.60 -36.93 26.01
C SER A 608 -29.69 -37.47 27.12
N PRO A 609 -28.93 -36.60 27.84
CA PRO A 609 -27.93 -37.04 28.81
C PRO A 609 -28.57 -37.79 29.98
N SER A 610 -27.90 -38.86 30.41
CA SER A 610 -28.31 -39.67 31.56
C SER A 610 -28.14 -38.91 32.88
N LEU A 611 -29.14 -39.05 33.74
CA LEU A 611 -29.17 -38.56 35.10
C LEU A 611 -28.79 -39.68 36.06
N GLU A 612 -27.80 -39.44 36.89
CA GLU A 612 -27.38 -40.30 37.99
C GLU A 612 -27.82 -39.67 39.31
N ARG A 613 -28.04 -40.51 40.34
CA ARG A 613 -28.45 -40.04 41.67
C ARG A 613 -27.40 -40.41 42.70
N SER A 614 -26.95 -39.43 43.47
CA SER A 614 -25.95 -39.62 44.53
C SER A 614 -26.50 -40.45 45.69
N ALA A 615 -25.61 -40.91 46.58
CA ALA A 615 -26.00 -41.66 47.78
C ALA A 615 -26.88 -40.83 48.74
N GLU A 616 -26.71 -39.51 48.72
CA GLU A 616 -27.47 -38.51 49.47
C GLU A 616 -28.84 -38.21 48.84
N GLY A 617 -29.07 -38.61 47.58
CA GLY A 617 -30.33 -38.47 46.86
C GLY A 617 -30.38 -37.32 45.83
N THR A 618 -29.30 -36.57 45.64
CA THR A 618 -29.20 -35.47 44.66
C THR A 618 -29.05 -36.01 43.24
N TRP A 619 -29.66 -35.34 42.26
CA TRP A 619 -29.48 -35.65 40.83
C TRP A 619 -28.30 -34.87 40.23
N ALA A 620 -27.49 -35.56 39.42
CA ALA A 620 -26.37 -35.04 38.64
C ALA A 620 -26.43 -35.65 37.23
N HIS A 621 -25.67 -35.14 36.26
CA HIS A 621 -25.58 -35.77 34.93
C HIS A 621 -24.31 -36.61 34.74
N SER A 622 -24.40 -37.74 34.03
CA SER A 622 -23.34 -38.75 33.91
C SER A 622 -22.08 -38.30 33.13
N LEU A 623 -21.94 -37.02 32.83
CA LEU A 623 -20.84 -36.40 32.09
C LEU A 623 -20.41 -35.05 32.73
N GLU A 624 -20.82 -34.80 33.97
CA GLU A 624 -20.49 -33.60 34.73
C GLU A 624 -19.00 -33.59 35.11
N PRO A 625 -18.22 -32.53 34.79
CA PRO A 625 -16.79 -32.50 35.09
C PRO A 625 -16.54 -32.39 36.60
N ALA A 626 -15.55 -33.13 37.11
CA ALA A 626 -15.23 -33.15 38.54
C ALA A 626 -14.72 -31.78 39.04
N THR A 627 -15.57 -31.06 39.78
CA THR A 627 -15.28 -29.73 40.32
C THR A 627 -14.09 -29.74 41.28
N VAL A 628 -12.96 -29.16 40.86
CA VAL A 628 -11.82 -28.87 41.74
C VAL A 628 -12.13 -27.60 42.52
N THR A 629 -12.65 -27.76 43.74
CA THR A 629 -12.96 -26.63 44.64
C THR A 629 -11.67 -25.97 45.14
N ILE A 630 -11.25 -24.87 44.50
CA ILE A 630 -10.22 -23.98 45.03
C ILE A 630 -10.91 -22.98 45.96
N THR A 631 -10.75 -23.17 47.28
CA THR A 631 -11.22 -22.22 48.28
C THR A 631 -10.39 -20.93 48.25
N PRO A 632 -10.98 -19.74 48.06
CA PRO A 632 -10.29 -18.49 48.29
C PRO A 632 -10.14 -18.25 49.79
N GLU A 633 -8.90 -18.27 50.28
CA GLU A 633 -8.58 -17.96 51.67
C GLU A 633 -8.61 -16.44 51.89
N VAL A 634 -9.35 -15.98 52.91
CA VAL A 634 -9.56 -14.55 53.20
C VAL A 634 -8.82 -14.14 54.47
N PRO A 635 -7.78 -13.28 54.36
CA PRO A 635 -7.35 -12.42 55.44
C PRO A 635 -8.28 -11.21 55.60
N VAL A 636 -8.53 -10.80 56.85
CA VAL A 636 -9.40 -9.67 57.23
C VAL A 636 -8.73 -8.33 56.92
N PRO A 637 -9.47 -7.29 56.47
CA PRO A 637 -8.89 -5.99 56.13
C PRO A 637 -8.62 -5.11 57.37
N GLU A 638 -7.37 -4.68 57.55
CA GLU A 638 -7.05 -3.46 58.29
C GLU A 638 -5.69 -2.87 57.86
N GLU A 639 -5.70 -2.03 56.84
CA GLU A 639 -4.67 -1.00 56.67
C GLU A 639 -5.32 0.26 56.08
N LEU A 640 -4.88 1.45 56.53
CA LEU A 640 -5.52 2.70 56.15
C LEU A 640 -5.29 2.97 54.66
N ALA A 641 -6.30 3.51 53.97
CA ALA A 641 -6.10 4.11 52.66
C ALA A 641 -4.95 5.13 52.76
N PRO A 642 -3.88 5.01 51.94
CA PRO A 642 -2.73 5.90 52.05
C PRO A 642 -3.20 7.33 51.78
N ALA A 643 -2.86 8.24 52.71
CA ALA A 643 -3.10 9.67 52.52
C ALA A 643 -2.50 10.09 51.16
N PRO A 644 -3.19 10.91 50.35
CA PRO A 644 -2.88 11.11 48.94
C PRO A 644 -1.43 11.51 48.75
N SER A 645 -0.64 10.59 48.17
CA SER A 645 0.77 10.82 47.89
C SER A 645 0.90 11.93 46.85
N GLY A 646 1.86 12.85 47.07
CA GLY A 646 2.26 13.80 46.03
C GLY A 646 2.73 13.08 44.76
N PHE A 647 2.79 13.83 43.65
CA PHE A 647 3.14 13.22 42.36
C PHE A 647 4.53 12.55 42.39
N ASP A 648 4.68 11.49 41.60
CA ASP A 648 5.97 10.82 41.41
C ASP A 648 6.94 11.74 40.65
N ASN A 649 8.09 12.05 41.27
CA ASN A 649 9.10 12.92 40.71
C ASN A 649 9.70 12.36 39.40
N ALA A 650 9.66 11.03 39.18
CA ALA A 650 10.14 10.39 37.95
C ALA A 650 9.37 10.84 36.69
N VAL A 651 8.06 11.12 36.84
CA VAL A 651 7.18 11.56 35.73
C VAL A 651 7.56 12.96 35.21
N TYR A 652 8.17 13.80 36.06
CA TYR A 652 8.54 15.18 35.75
C TYR A 652 10.04 15.46 35.96
N ALA A 653 10.88 14.41 35.90
CA ALA A 653 12.30 14.49 36.21
C ALA A 653 13.08 15.50 35.35
N HIS A 654 12.62 15.78 34.13
CA HIS A 654 13.21 16.78 33.21
C HIS A 654 12.99 18.24 33.65
N TYR A 655 12.02 18.51 34.51
CA TYR A 655 11.88 19.82 35.20
C TYR A 655 12.55 19.84 36.58
N GLY A 656 13.09 18.70 37.04
CA GLY A 656 13.68 18.54 38.35
C GLY A 656 15.03 19.23 38.49
N LEU A 657 15.20 19.97 39.58
CA LEU A 657 16.44 20.64 39.96
C LEU A 657 17.16 19.90 41.10
N PRO A 658 18.51 19.99 41.16
CA PRO A 658 19.28 19.52 42.31
C PRO A 658 18.85 20.25 43.60
N LYS A 659 18.86 19.51 44.72
CA LYS A 659 18.55 20.06 46.06
C LYS A 659 19.38 21.31 46.40
N SER A 660 20.61 21.40 45.90
CA SER A 660 21.50 22.55 46.13
C SER A 660 20.98 23.90 45.65
N GLN A 661 19.92 23.94 44.83
CA GLN A 661 19.26 25.19 44.43
C GLN A 661 18.46 25.86 45.56
N ILE A 662 18.19 25.15 46.66
CA ILE A 662 17.53 25.69 47.87
C ILE A 662 18.41 25.63 49.12
N ASP A 663 19.69 25.23 49.00
CA ASP A 663 20.59 25.18 50.16
C ASP A 663 20.85 26.60 50.69
N GLY A 664 20.53 26.82 51.97
CA GLY A 664 20.59 28.13 52.62
C GLY A 664 19.34 29.00 52.46
N LEU A 665 18.35 28.60 51.66
CA LEU A 665 17.07 29.31 51.55
C LEU A 665 16.09 28.85 52.64
N ILE A 666 15.35 29.79 53.23
CA ILE A 666 14.34 29.53 54.27
C ILE A 666 12.94 29.51 53.60
N PRO A 667 12.19 28.40 53.65
CA PRO A 667 10.87 28.32 53.02
C PRO A 667 9.78 29.01 53.85
N ARG A 668 8.82 29.63 53.16
CA ARG A 668 7.59 30.19 53.73
C ARG A 668 6.40 29.42 53.17
N LYS A 669 5.67 28.68 54.03
CA LYS A 669 4.65 27.67 53.62
C LYS A 669 5.18 26.74 52.49
N GLY A 670 6.36 26.14 52.67
CA GLY A 670 6.94 25.20 51.69
C GLY A 670 7.43 25.80 50.36
N ILE A 671 7.41 27.13 50.21
CA ILE A 671 7.96 27.84 49.05
C ILE A 671 9.24 28.57 49.46
N TYR A 672 10.32 28.30 48.76
CA TYR A 672 11.64 28.92 48.91
C TYR A 672 11.77 30.10 47.94
N GLN A 673 12.47 31.17 48.32
CA GLN A 673 12.72 32.33 47.45
C GLN A 673 14.21 32.68 47.45
N SER A 674 14.80 32.91 46.27
CA SER A 674 16.19 33.32 46.11
C SER A 674 16.38 34.83 46.29
N VAL A 675 17.62 35.26 46.52
CA VAL A 675 18.00 36.68 46.62
C VAL A 675 17.80 37.42 45.28
N GLU A 676 17.79 36.68 44.17
CA GLU A 676 17.53 37.21 42.81
C GLU A 676 16.03 37.28 42.47
N GLY A 677 15.16 36.83 43.38
CA GLY A 677 13.70 36.95 43.29
C GLY A 677 12.96 35.73 42.75
N ASP A 678 13.67 34.63 42.44
CA ASP A 678 13.07 33.39 41.95
C ASP A 678 12.40 32.57 43.06
N TYR A 679 11.31 31.88 42.72
CA TYR A 679 10.55 31.02 43.62
C TYR A 679 10.76 29.53 43.28
N TYR A 680 10.85 28.70 44.33
CA TYR A 680 11.06 27.26 44.22
C TYR A 680 10.19 26.50 45.22
N ILE A 681 9.85 25.27 44.87
CA ILE A 681 9.21 24.29 45.76
C ILE A 681 10.09 23.04 45.84
N SER A 682 9.88 22.21 46.86
CA SER A 682 10.33 20.82 46.80
C SER A 682 9.14 19.87 46.93
N ASN A 683 9.25 18.69 46.34
CA ASN A 683 8.25 17.63 46.39
C ASN A 683 8.91 16.32 46.83
N VAL A 684 8.30 15.65 47.82
CA VAL A 684 8.69 14.32 48.30
C VAL A 684 7.64 13.31 47.84
N ASP A 685 8.05 12.40 46.97
CA ASP A 685 7.19 11.35 46.41
C ASP A 685 6.94 10.19 47.39
N ALA A 686 6.12 9.22 46.96
CA ALA A 686 5.80 8.02 47.74
C ALA A 686 7.03 7.12 48.04
N GLN A 687 8.13 7.26 47.32
CA GLN A 687 9.39 6.54 47.56
C GLN A 687 10.32 7.30 48.52
N GLY A 688 9.92 8.49 48.98
CA GLY A 688 10.72 9.36 49.84
C GLY A 688 11.80 10.15 49.09
N THR A 689 11.84 10.09 47.76
CA THR A 689 12.79 10.88 46.96
C THR A 689 12.34 12.33 46.92
N ARG A 690 13.28 13.27 47.07
CA ARG A 690 13.01 14.72 47.08
C ARG A 690 13.61 15.39 45.85
N THR A 691 12.75 16.06 45.08
CA THR A 691 13.14 16.88 43.92
C THR A 691 12.72 18.33 44.13
N VAL A 692 13.52 19.27 43.62
CA VAL A 692 13.20 20.72 43.63
C VAL A 692 12.61 21.10 42.29
N TYR A 693 11.64 22.01 42.27
CA TYR A 693 11.08 22.58 41.05
C TYR A 693 11.05 24.11 41.16
N ARG A 694 11.42 24.81 40.09
CA ARG A 694 11.23 26.27 40.00
C ARG A 694 9.75 26.55 39.70
N ILE A 695 9.20 27.61 40.28
CA ILE A 695 7.82 28.02 40.05
C ILE A 695 7.74 29.50 39.69
N GLY A 696 6.60 29.91 39.12
CA GLY A 696 6.35 31.30 38.76
C GLY A 696 6.12 32.22 39.96
N SER A 697 6.09 33.53 39.70
CA SER A 697 5.76 34.56 40.70
C SER A 697 4.25 34.70 40.97
N ASP A 698 3.42 33.92 40.28
CA ASP A 698 1.95 33.86 40.35
C ASP A 698 1.42 33.03 41.55
N VAL A 699 2.16 33.02 42.65
CA VAL A 699 1.83 32.28 43.89
C VAL A 699 0.73 32.98 44.70
N THR A 700 -0.36 32.25 44.98
CA THR A 700 -1.48 32.70 45.81
C THR A 700 -1.19 32.64 47.31
N TYR A 701 -0.30 33.50 47.82
CA TYR A 701 0.01 33.60 49.26
C TYR A 701 -1.18 33.98 50.18
N GLY A 702 -2.32 34.40 49.62
CA GLY A 702 -3.47 34.97 50.34
C GLY A 702 -4.64 34.03 50.63
N GLY A 703 -4.63 32.78 50.15
CA GLY A 703 -5.69 31.80 50.38
C GLY A 703 -5.12 30.39 50.57
N ASP A 704 -5.86 29.53 51.25
CA ASP A 704 -5.63 28.08 51.21
C ASP A 704 -6.69 27.42 50.30
N PRO A 705 -6.31 26.44 49.47
CA PRO A 705 -4.97 25.86 49.36
C PRO A 705 -4.03 26.71 48.48
N ILE A 706 -2.72 26.60 48.72
CA ILE A 706 -1.69 27.24 47.89
C ILE A 706 -1.58 26.53 46.55
N GLU A 707 -1.52 27.31 45.47
CA GLU A 707 -1.32 26.80 44.10
C GLU A 707 -0.13 27.48 43.42
N ALA A 708 0.60 26.74 42.58
CA ALA A 708 1.81 27.19 41.91
C ALA A 708 2.00 26.51 40.54
N ARG A 709 2.58 27.22 39.57
CA ARG A 709 2.91 26.67 38.24
C ARG A 709 4.40 26.46 38.10
N VAL A 710 4.80 25.27 37.64
CA VAL A 710 6.22 24.91 37.44
C VAL A 710 6.80 25.61 36.21
N PHE A 711 8.04 26.06 36.32
CA PHE A 711 8.86 26.59 35.23
C PHE A 711 10.02 25.64 34.95
N ASP A 712 10.28 25.36 33.67
CA ASP A 712 11.45 24.60 33.24
C ASP A 712 12.70 25.46 33.46
N ALA A 713 13.50 25.07 34.44
CA ALA A 713 14.68 25.82 34.85
C ALA A 713 15.82 25.80 33.82
N HIS A 714 15.81 24.89 32.83
CA HIS A 714 16.85 24.78 31.81
C HIS A 714 16.71 25.81 30.68
N ASN A 715 15.48 26.28 30.42
CA ASN A 715 15.17 27.25 29.37
C ASN A 715 14.32 28.45 29.86
N ASN A 716 13.98 28.47 31.15
CA ASN A 716 13.20 29.50 31.84
C ASN A 716 11.77 29.69 31.31
N ARG A 717 11.12 28.62 30.81
CA ARG A 717 9.76 28.65 30.26
C ARG A 717 8.71 28.18 31.26
N GLN A 718 7.55 28.83 31.24
CA GLN A 718 6.35 28.40 31.98
C GLN A 718 5.87 27.06 31.42
N THR A 719 5.64 26.07 32.29
CA THR A 719 5.11 24.75 31.89
C THR A 719 3.59 24.68 32.07
N SER A 720 2.95 23.63 31.55
CA SER A 720 1.56 23.29 31.82
C SER A 720 1.33 22.61 33.18
N LEU A 721 2.39 22.28 33.93
CA LEU A 721 2.28 21.60 35.23
C LEU A 721 1.85 22.59 36.31
N TYR A 722 0.57 22.52 36.69
CA TYR A 722 -0.02 23.31 37.76
C TYR A 722 -0.28 22.43 38.99
N LEU A 723 0.13 22.92 40.16
CA LEU A 723 0.24 22.15 41.40
C LEU A 723 -0.48 22.84 42.55
N ARG A 724 -1.09 22.05 43.43
CA ARG A 724 -1.67 22.46 44.71
C ARG A 724 -0.89 21.80 45.84
N GLN A 725 -0.58 22.59 46.85
CA GLN A 725 0.05 22.11 48.06
C GLN A 725 -0.95 21.25 48.85
N LEU A 726 -0.57 20.02 49.17
CA LEU A 726 -1.29 19.19 50.14
C LEU A 726 -0.78 19.47 51.55
N GLU A 727 0.54 19.51 51.69
CA GLU A 727 1.26 19.87 52.91
C GLU A 727 2.68 20.36 52.56
N ALA A 728 3.48 20.72 53.56
CA ALA A 728 4.84 21.18 53.31
C ALA A 728 5.66 20.10 52.58
N ASP A 729 6.32 20.49 51.48
CA ASP A 729 7.07 19.60 50.58
C ASP A 729 6.27 18.46 49.91
N ARG A 730 4.93 18.55 49.82
CA ARG A 730 4.09 17.58 49.08
C ARG A 730 3.02 18.28 48.24
N TRP A 731 3.00 17.96 46.95
CA TRP A 731 2.19 18.64 45.95
C TRP A 731 1.42 17.64 45.08
N GLN A 732 0.17 17.97 44.75
CA GLN A 732 -0.63 17.25 43.75
C GLN A 732 -0.86 18.13 42.51
N PRO A 733 -1.04 17.55 41.31
CA PRO A 733 -1.55 18.29 40.16
C PRO A 733 -2.95 18.86 40.41
N VAL A 734 -3.26 20.02 39.81
CA VAL A 734 -4.60 20.63 39.84
C VAL A 734 -5.25 20.53 38.47
N GLY A 735 -6.51 20.08 38.47
CA GLY A 735 -7.30 19.91 37.28
C GLY A 735 -7.09 18.53 36.64
N LEU A 736 -8.17 17.97 36.13
CA LEU A 736 -8.07 17.02 35.04
C LEU A 736 -7.30 17.68 33.89
N GLN A 737 -6.43 16.94 33.21
CA GLN A 737 -6.15 17.27 31.82
C GLN A 737 -7.49 17.17 31.10
N GLY A 738 -7.99 18.29 30.58
CA GLY A 738 -9.39 18.53 30.23
C GLY A 738 -9.90 17.52 29.21
N GLY A 739 -10.72 16.58 29.67
CA GLY A 739 -11.16 15.43 28.88
C GLY A 739 -10.05 14.40 28.61
N GLY A 740 -10.48 13.19 28.26
CA GLY A 740 -9.59 12.13 27.81
C GLY A 740 -8.84 12.48 26.53
N ARG A 741 -7.86 11.65 26.19
CA ARG A 741 -7.39 11.53 24.80
C ARG A 741 -8.45 10.86 23.94
N GLU A 742 -8.25 10.83 22.62
CA GLU A 742 -9.21 10.25 21.66
C GLU A 742 -9.54 8.79 21.98
N GLU A 743 -8.53 8.02 22.42
CA GLU A 743 -8.63 6.63 22.88
C GLU A 743 -9.29 6.46 24.26
N GLN A 744 -9.67 7.54 24.94
CA GLN A 744 -10.25 7.55 26.29
C GLN A 744 -11.65 8.20 26.36
N LEU A 745 -12.20 8.64 25.23
CA LEU A 745 -13.47 9.36 25.17
C LEU A 745 -14.64 8.43 25.55
N LEU A 746 -15.55 8.93 26.38
CA LEU A 746 -16.77 8.21 26.75
C LEU A 746 -17.72 8.16 25.54
N SER A 747 -17.93 6.97 24.98
CA SER A 747 -18.90 6.77 23.89
C SER A 747 -20.29 6.42 24.43
N PRO A 748 -21.38 6.72 23.69
CA PRO A 748 -22.72 6.28 24.05
C PRO A 748 -22.86 4.74 24.11
N GLU A 749 -21.97 3.99 23.46
CA GLU A 749 -21.96 2.52 23.55
C GLU A 749 -21.35 2.03 24.87
N HIS A 750 -20.41 2.76 25.49
CA HIS A 750 -19.89 2.40 26.81
C HIS A 750 -20.99 2.48 27.89
N LEU A 751 -21.85 3.51 27.82
CA LEU A 751 -23.01 3.61 28.72
C LEU A 751 -24.09 2.55 28.41
N LYS A 752 -24.31 2.20 27.14
CA LYS A 752 -25.20 1.08 26.77
C LYS A 752 -24.65 -0.27 27.20
N GLN A 753 -23.33 -0.48 27.16
CA GLN A 753 -22.67 -1.67 27.69
C GLN A 753 -22.83 -1.76 29.21
N TRP A 754 -22.54 -0.69 29.95
CA TRP A 754 -22.78 -0.63 31.40
C TRP A 754 -24.26 -0.89 31.76
N ALA A 755 -25.20 -0.29 31.04
CA ALA A 755 -26.64 -0.44 31.28
C ALA A 755 -27.21 -1.82 30.89
N ARG A 756 -26.47 -2.66 30.15
CA ARG A 756 -26.84 -4.06 29.87
C ARG A 756 -26.46 -5.02 30.99
N LEU A 757 -25.55 -4.62 31.88
CA LEU A 757 -25.11 -5.44 33.02
C LEU A 757 -26.23 -5.63 34.04
N THR A 758 -26.37 -6.85 34.56
CA THR A 758 -27.24 -7.14 35.71
C THR A 758 -26.80 -6.36 36.95
N GLN A 759 -27.68 -6.28 37.96
CA GLN A 759 -27.32 -5.59 39.20
C GLN A 759 -26.19 -6.34 39.93
N ALA A 760 -26.21 -7.68 39.97
CA ALA A 760 -25.12 -8.48 40.54
C ALA A 760 -23.76 -8.23 39.85
N GLU A 761 -23.74 -8.11 38.52
CA GLU A 761 -22.51 -7.74 37.80
C GLU A 761 -22.04 -6.33 38.18
N ARG A 762 -22.94 -5.33 38.25
CA ARG A 762 -22.58 -3.94 38.62
C ARG A 762 -22.20 -3.78 40.11
N ASP A 763 -22.77 -4.59 40.99
CA ASP A 763 -22.40 -4.65 42.41
C ASP A 763 -21.03 -5.33 42.60
N SER A 764 -20.69 -6.31 41.76
CA SER A 764 -19.37 -6.98 41.78
C SER A 764 -18.26 -6.18 41.09
N MET A 765 -18.59 -5.46 40.01
CA MET A 765 -17.64 -4.73 39.18
C MET A 765 -17.72 -3.23 39.48
N VAL A 766 -17.02 -2.83 40.54
CA VAL A 766 -16.87 -1.42 40.96
C VAL A 766 -16.58 -0.53 39.75
N ILE A 767 -17.24 0.63 39.65
CA ILE A 767 -17.14 1.57 38.50
C ILE A 767 -15.68 1.88 38.11
N GLN A 768 -14.75 1.89 39.09
CA GLN A 768 -13.31 2.03 38.90
C GLN A 768 -12.69 0.94 38.01
N GLN A 769 -13.13 -0.30 38.14
CA GLN A 769 -12.67 -1.46 37.37
C GLN A 769 -13.15 -1.38 35.92
N PHE A 770 -14.42 -1.05 35.70
CA PHE A 770 -14.97 -0.81 34.35
C PHE A 770 -14.28 0.37 33.66
N SER A 771 -14.04 1.47 34.39
CA SER A 771 -13.28 2.62 33.89
C SER A 771 -11.85 2.21 33.47
N SER A 772 -11.19 1.38 34.28
CA SER A 772 -9.84 0.86 33.99
C SER A 772 -9.82 -0.08 32.78
N GLN A 773 -10.78 -1.01 32.70
CA GLN A 773 -10.91 -1.99 31.61
C GLN A 773 -11.13 -1.33 30.24
N HIS A 774 -11.89 -0.24 30.20
CA HIS A 774 -12.22 0.50 28.98
C HIS A 774 -11.35 1.75 28.75
N GLY A 775 -10.32 1.99 29.57
CA GLY A 775 -9.41 3.14 29.44
C GLY A 775 -10.05 4.51 29.69
N LEU A 776 -11.23 4.54 30.32
CA LEU A 776 -12.08 5.73 30.47
C LEU A 776 -11.68 6.59 31.66
N ASN A 777 -12.00 7.89 31.58
CA ASN A 777 -11.89 8.79 32.72
C ASN A 777 -13.01 8.52 33.75
N LEU A 778 -12.61 8.09 34.94
CA LEU A 778 -13.51 7.73 36.04
C LEU A 778 -14.41 8.90 36.49
N GLN A 779 -13.87 10.11 36.61
CA GLN A 779 -14.62 11.27 37.07
C GLN A 779 -15.64 11.74 36.02
N THR A 780 -15.31 11.61 34.73
CA THR A 780 -16.27 11.83 33.64
C THR A 780 -17.38 10.78 33.68
N LEU A 781 -17.02 9.49 33.83
CA LEU A 781 -17.96 8.37 33.90
C LEU A 781 -18.97 8.52 35.07
N GLN A 782 -18.49 8.97 36.23
CA GLN A 782 -19.29 9.23 37.45
C GLN A 782 -20.29 10.40 37.33
N ARG A 783 -20.33 11.15 36.22
CA ARG A 783 -21.41 12.12 35.93
C ARG A 783 -22.62 11.46 35.26
N TYR A 784 -22.36 10.37 34.52
CA TYR A 784 -23.37 9.65 33.73
C TYR A 784 -23.88 8.38 34.44
N ILE A 785 -23.17 7.88 35.46
CA ILE A 785 -23.55 6.75 36.31
C ILE A 785 -23.47 7.18 37.78
N ASP A 786 -24.51 6.88 38.59
CA ASP A 786 -24.56 7.22 40.01
C ASP A 786 -23.93 6.17 40.95
N GLN A 787 -23.97 6.44 42.26
CA GLN A 787 -23.42 5.58 43.31
C GLN A 787 -24.13 4.22 43.47
N SER A 788 -25.30 4.02 42.86
CA SER A 788 -26.02 2.73 42.80
C SER A 788 -25.74 1.96 41.51
N GLY A 789 -24.90 2.50 40.63
CA GLY A 789 -24.62 1.92 39.31
C GLY A 789 -25.75 2.13 38.30
N ALA A 790 -26.71 3.02 38.56
CA ALA A 790 -27.77 3.40 37.63
C ALA A 790 -27.33 4.58 36.74
N LEU A 791 -27.94 4.73 35.55
CA LEU A 791 -27.69 5.90 34.70
C LEU A 791 -28.32 7.16 35.30
N THR A 792 -27.56 8.25 35.38
CA THR A 792 -28.10 9.56 35.77
C THR A 792 -29.03 10.13 34.69
N ALA A 793 -29.73 11.22 34.99
CA ALA A 793 -30.49 11.96 33.98
C ALA A 793 -29.61 12.39 32.79
N GLN A 794 -28.35 12.76 33.04
CA GLN A 794 -27.36 13.05 31.99
C GLN A 794 -26.96 11.78 31.23
N GLY A 795 -26.82 10.64 31.91
CA GLY A 795 -26.56 9.32 31.30
C GLY A 795 -27.65 8.90 30.31
N MET A 796 -28.91 9.05 30.69
CA MET A 796 -30.05 8.75 29.82
C MET A 796 -30.17 9.71 28.63
N ASP A 797 -29.96 11.02 28.84
CA ASP A 797 -29.94 12.02 27.77
C ASP A 797 -28.83 11.72 26.74
N PHE A 798 -27.60 11.48 27.20
CA PHE A 798 -26.44 11.13 26.37
C PHE A 798 -26.65 9.88 25.50
N VAL A 799 -27.28 8.83 26.08
CA VAL A 799 -27.66 7.64 25.33
C VAL A 799 -28.75 7.94 24.30
N SER A 800 -29.75 8.77 24.64
CA SER A 800 -30.87 9.10 23.75
C SER A 800 -30.46 9.96 22.55
N ARG A 801 -29.65 11.02 22.77
CA ARG A 801 -29.19 11.93 21.70
C ARG A 801 -28.27 11.25 20.68
N SER A 802 -27.69 10.10 21.02
CA SER A 802 -26.79 9.33 20.14
C SER A 802 -27.40 8.82 18.83
N GLN A 803 -28.72 9.00 18.61
CA GLN A 803 -29.41 8.65 17.37
C GLN A 803 -29.72 9.86 16.46
N GLY A 804 -29.40 11.09 16.89
CA GLY A 804 -29.63 12.32 16.13
C GLY A 804 -28.37 12.86 15.42
N PRO A 805 -28.51 13.74 14.41
CA PRO A 805 -27.38 14.44 13.80
C PRO A 805 -26.77 15.46 14.79
N ARG A 806 -25.44 15.44 14.88
CA ARG A 806 -24.65 16.41 15.66
C ARG A 806 -24.47 17.71 14.87
N ALA A 807 -24.28 18.82 15.58
CA ALA A 807 -23.95 20.11 14.99
C ALA A 807 -22.42 20.25 14.84
N PRO A 808 -21.92 20.82 13.73
CA PRO A 808 -20.49 21.10 13.57
C PRO A 808 -20.03 22.20 14.52
N VAL A 809 -18.74 22.21 14.82
CA VAL A 809 -18.10 23.21 15.69
C VAL A 809 -18.06 24.57 14.97
N GLN A 810 -18.49 25.61 15.68
CA GLN A 810 -18.59 26.98 15.18
C GLN A 810 -17.87 27.91 16.16
N ALA A 811 -17.40 29.06 15.67
CA ALA A 811 -16.67 30.03 16.49
C ALA A 811 -17.40 30.44 17.78
N ARG A 812 -18.75 30.51 17.76
CA ARG A 812 -19.55 30.79 18.96
C ARG A 812 -19.33 29.74 20.07
N HIS A 813 -19.24 28.45 19.73
CA HIS A 813 -19.01 27.38 20.70
C HIS A 813 -17.61 27.43 21.31
N LEU A 814 -16.64 27.99 20.57
CA LEU A 814 -15.28 28.22 21.04
C LEU A 814 -15.18 29.47 21.92
N LEU A 815 -15.94 30.52 21.60
CA LEU A 815 -16.09 31.70 22.47
C LEU A 815 -16.81 31.34 23.78
N GLU A 816 -17.91 30.59 23.70
CA GLU A 816 -18.63 30.03 24.86
C GLU A 816 -17.72 29.14 25.73
N TRP A 817 -16.74 28.45 25.14
CA TRP A 817 -15.71 27.71 25.87
C TRP A 817 -14.58 28.61 26.43
N GLU A 818 -14.20 29.69 25.74
CA GLU A 818 -13.18 30.63 26.21
C GLU A 818 -13.67 31.58 27.31
N ASP A 819 -14.98 31.85 27.40
CA ASP A 819 -15.61 32.63 28.47
C ASP A 819 -15.66 31.89 29.82
N LEU A 820 -15.64 30.55 29.82
CA LEU A 820 -15.55 29.75 31.05
C LEU A 820 -14.24 30.02 31.79
N SER A 821 -14.26 30.20 33.11
CA SER A 821 -13.03 30.36 33.89
C SER A 821 -12.15 29.10 33.83
N ALA A 822 -10.87 29.25 34.21
CA ALA A 822 -9.96 28.11 34.33
C ALA A 822 -10.41 27.07 35.37
N HIS A 823 -11.23 27.46 36.36
CA HIS A 823 -11.84 26.51 37.29
C HIS A 823 -12.99 25.75 36.61
N GLU A 824 -13.88 26.45 35.91
CA GLU A 824 -15.03 25.83 35.24
C GLU A 824 -14.59 24.89 34.10
N ARG A 825 -13.55 25.24 33.33
CA ARG A 825 -12.96 24.33 32.32
C ARG A 825 -12.26 23.10 32.91
N ASN A 826 -11.86 23.13 34.18
CA ASN A 826 -11.33 21.96 34.89
C ASN A 826 -12.45 21.07 35.47
N GLU A 827 -13.61 21.65 35.80
CA GLU A 827 -14.81 20.95 36.30
C GLU A 827 -15.76 20.49 35.17
N LEU A 828 -15.57 20.97 33.94
CA LEU A 828 -16.38 20.65 32.77
C LEU A 828 -15.50 20.06 31.63
N PRO A 829 -15.35 18.73 31.57
CA PRO A 829 -14.59 18.07 30.50
C PRO A 829 -15.10 18.42 29.09
N ARG A 830 -14.20 18.43 28.09
CA ARG A 830 -14.53 18.77 26.69
C ARG A 830 -15.68 17.95 26.13
N GLU A 831 -15.82 16.69 26.55
CA GLU A 831 -16.86 15.75 26.17
C GLU A 831 -18.23 16.12 26.74
N VAL A 832 -18.26 16.65 27.96
CA VAL A 832 -19.48 17.11 28.63
C VAL A 832 -19.98 18.39 27.97
N PHE A 833 -19.09 19.35 27.72
CA PHE A 833 -19.41 20.57 26.98
C PHE A 833 -19.84 20.29 25.53
N ALA A 834 -19.17 19.34 24.84
CA ALA A 834 -19.59 18.90 23.51
C ALA A 834 -21.02 18.31 23.54
N HIS A 835 -21.33 17.47 24.52
CA HIS A 835 -22.68 16.91 24.67
C HIS A 835 -23.73 17.98 24.96
N GLU A 836 -23.48 18.87 25.92
CA GLU A 836 -24.40 19.93 26.33
C GLU A 836 -24.76 20.86 25.16
N ASN A 837 -23.80 21.10 24.26
CA ASN A 837 -23.98 21.90 23.03
C ASN A 837 -24.34 21.09 21.76
N ASN A 838 -24.62 19.78 21.88
CA ASN A 838 -24.94 18.87 20.77
C ASN A 838 -23.88 18.82 19.63
N LEU A 839 -22.60 18.94 20.01
CA LEU A 839 -21.44 18.86 19.11
C LEU A 839 -20.90 17.43 19.04
N ASP A 840 -20.00 17.18 18.09
CA ASP A 840 -19.18 15.97 18.14
C ASP A 840 -17.93 16.20 19.02
N PRO A 841 -17.70 15.41 20.10
CA PRO A 841 -16.48 15.50 20.87
C PRO A 841 -15.22 15.22 20.02
N TYR A 842 -15.29 14.33 19.02
CA TYR A 842 -14.15 14.05 18.12
C TYR A 842 -13.83 15.26 17.22
N GLU A 843 -14.83 16.08 16.88
CA GLU A 843 -14.61 17.34 16.17
C GLU A 843 -14.09 18.43 17.13
N LEU A 844 -14.66 18.54 18.34
CA LEU A 844 -14.26 19.55 19.33
C LEU A 844 -12.81 19.40 19.79
N ILE A 845 -12.28 18.18 19.94
CA ILE A 845 -10.86 17.99 20.29
C ILE A 845 -9.89 18.51 19.21
N GLY A 846 -10.34 18.66 17.96
CA GLY A 846 -9.58 19.32 16.89
C GLY A 846 -9.48 20.85 17.06
N TYR A 847 -10.41 21.45 17.79
CA TYR A 847 -10.48 22.90 18.05
C TYR A 847 -10.06 23.30 19.48
N VAL A 848 -10.12 22.37 20.44
CA VAL A 848 -9.79 22.61 21.87
C VAL A 848 -8.78 21.56 22.36
N ASN A 849 -7.61 22.01 22.80
CA ASN A 849 -6.56 21.13 23.36
C ASN A 849 -6.99 20.51 24.70
N GLN A 850 -6.27 19.48 25.13
CA GLN A 850 -6.43 18.87 26.46
C GLN A 850 -6.04 19.81 27.64
N ASP A 851 -5.38 20.95 27.39
CA ASP A 851 -5.12 21.98 28.41
C ASP A 851 -6.24 23.04 28.50
N GLY A 852 -7.37 22.84 27.79
CA GLY A 852 -8.51 23.75 27.77
C GLY A 852 -8.30 25.04 26.97
N SER A 853 -7.12 25.25 26.36
CA SER A 853 -6.88 26.33 25.40
C SER A 853 -7.30 25.92 23.98
N LEU A 854 -7.61 26.89 23.11
CA LEU A 854 -7.88 26.61 21.71
C LEU A 854 -6.64 26.06 20.97
N THR A 855 -6.85 25.08 20.09
CA THR A 855 -5.83 24.67 19.11
C THR A 855 -5.59 25.80 18.11
N SER A 856 -4.55 25.71 17.30
CA SER A 856 -4.34 26.68 16.21
C SER A 856 -5.50 26.69 15.21
N ALA A 857 -6.20 25.57 15.00
CA ALA A 857 -7.46 25.53 14.25
C ALA A 857 -8.60 26.27 14.98
N GLY A 858 -8.71 26.12 16.31
CA GLY A 858 -9.67 26.86 17.14
C GLY A 858 -9.44 28.37 17.10
N LYS A 859 -8.20 28.81 17.29
CA LYS A 859 -7.79 30.22 17.18
C LYS A 859 -8.13 30.81 15.81
N VAL A 860 -7.84 30.08 14.72
CA VAL A 860 -8.18 30.51 13.36
C VAL A 860 -9.70 30.62 13.17
N LEU A 861 -10.48 29.67 13.68
CA LEU A 861 -11.94 29.69 13.57
C LEU A 861 -12.56 30.90 14.31
N VAL A 862 -12.10 31.20 15.53
CA VAL A 862 -12.53 32.37 16.31
C VAL A 862 -12.14 33.68 15.63
N ARG A 863 -10.85 33.88 15.32
CA ARG A 863 -10.36 35.13 14.72
C ARG A 863 -11.01 35.45 13.38
N ARG A 864 -11.24 34.43 12.55
CA ARG A 864 -11.93 34.58 11.26
C ARG A 864 -13.40 34.97 11.40
N ALA A 865 -14.08 34.50 12.46
CA ALA A 865 -15.45 34.92 12.77
C ALA A 865 -15.53 36.34 13.33
N SER A 866 -14.51 36.78 14.08
CA SER A 866 -14.32 38.18 14.52
C SER A 866 -13.92 39.14 13.39
N GLY A 867 -13.63 38.63 12.18
CA GLY A 867 -13.24 39.42 11.02
C GLY A 867 -11.75 39.83 10.99
N GLU A 868 -10.91 39.22 11.83
CA GLU A 868 -9.46 39.50 11.84
C GLU A 868 -8.75 38.93 10.61
N SER A 869 -7.86 39.73 10.02
CA SER A 869 -7.05 39.33 8.86
C SER A 869 -5.73 38.72 9.34
N LEU A 870 -5.63 37.39 9.29
CA LEU A 870 -4.41 36.66 9.63
C LEU A 870 -3.33 36.82 8.54
N GLY A 871 -2.14 37.27 8.92
CA GLY A 871 -0.98 37.40 8.04
C GLY A 871 -0.24 36.07 7.82
N PRO A 872 0.39 35.86 6.64
CA PRO A 872 1.15 34.64 6.37
C PRO A 872 2.49 34.62 7.11
N VAL A 873 3.01 33.43 7.39
CA VAL A 873 4.31 33.28 8.04
C VAL A 873 5.45 33.50 7.04
N THR A 874 6.34 34.44 7.34
CA THR A 874 7.49 34.77 6.48
C THR A 874 8.81 34.28 7.09
N GLY A 875 9.82 34.06 6.24
CA GLY A 875 11.19 33.77 6.69
C GLY A 875 11.79 34.86 7.58
N ARG A 876 11.30 36.11 7.48
CA ARG A 876 11.66 37.20 8.40
C ARG A 876 11.11 36.96 9.79
N HIS A 877 9.81 36.65 9.94
CA HIS A 877 9.19 36.39 11.24
C HIS A 877 9.89 35.24 11.99
N LEU A 878 10.39 34.26 11.24
CA LEU A 878 11.15 33.13 11.78
C LEU A 878 12.60 33.51 12.16
N ARG A 879 13.25 34.47 11.49
CA ARG A 879 14.54 35.05 11.92
C ARG A 879 14.39 35.98 13.13
N ASP A 880 13.32 36.77 13.17
CA ASP A 880 12.98 37.64 14.30
C ASP A 880 12.67 36.79 15.56
N TRP A 881 11.86 35.74 15.43
CA TRP A 881 11.65 34.75 16.50
C TRP A 881 12.93 34.02 16.88
N ARG A 882 13.80 33.64 15.93
CA ARG A 882 15.09 32.99 16.23
C ARG A 882 15.97 33.87 17.12
N THR A 883 16.06 35.15 16.79
CA THR A 883 16.83 36.14 17.57
C THR A 883 16.29 36.26 18.99
N LEU A 884 14.97 36.23 19.18
CA LEU A 884 14.34 36.20 20.51
C LEU A 884 14.51 34.85 21.23
N TYR A 885 14.46 33.73 20.51
CA TYR A 885 14.64 32.38 21.05
C TYR A 885 16.07 32.14 21.58
N GLU A 886 17.08 32.65 20.86
CA GLU A 886 18.50 32.49 21.19
C GLU A 886 18.99 33.53 22.24
N ALA A 887 18.21 34.58 22.51
CA ALA A 887 18.55 35.62 23.49
C ALA A 887 18.38 35.17 24.95
N ARG A 888 19.47 35.24 25.74
CA ARG A 888 19.43 35.01 27.19
C ARG A 888 18.51 36.01 27.89
N GLY A 889 17.41 35.51 28.47
CA GLY A 889 16.46 36.31 29.24
C GLY A 889 15.18 36.71 28.50
N ASN A 890 14.92 36.19 27.30
CA ASN A 890 13.64 36.36 26.62
C ASN A 890 12.46 35.86 27.51
N LYS A 891 11.36 36.62 27.53
CA LYS A 891 10.13 36.34 28.29
C LYS A 891 8.90 36.11 27.39
N LEU A 892 9.05 36.22 26.07
CA LEU A 892 7.98 36.06 25.09
C LEU A 892 7.94 34.60 24.59
N SER A 893 6.76 33.97 24.62
CA SER A 893 6.54 32.65 24.03
C SER A 893 6.28 32.71 22.51
N ALA A 894 6.45 31.60 21.81
CA ALA A 894 6.24 31.53 20.36
C ALA A 894 4.81 31.88 19.94
N GLY A 895 3.81 31.42 20.72
CA GLY A 895 2.40 31.78 20.49
C GLY A 895 2.17 33.28 20.66
N GLN A 896 2.69 33.89 21.73
CA GLN A 896 2.57 35.34 21.94
C GLN A 896 3.31 36.15 20.87
N PHE A 897 4.42 35.66 20.33
CA PHE A 897 5.10 36.29 19.19
C PHE A 897 4.23 36.24 17.93
N ALA A 898 3.69 35.07 17.56
CA ALA A 898 2.80 34.92 16.42
C ALA A 898 1.53 35.77 16.57
N ASP A 899 0.95 35.80 17.78
CA ASP A 899 -0.23 36.59 18.12
C ASP A 899 0.06 38.12 18.04
N GLN A 900 1.23 38.59 18.50
CA GLN A 900 1.66 39.99 18.36
C GLN A 900 1.95 40.40 16.91
N GLN A 901 2.42 39.47 16.07
CA GLN A 901 2.67 39.70 14.64
C GLN A 901 1.44 39.39 13.77
N GLN A 902 0.27 39.12 14.37
CA GLN A 902 -1.00 38.80 13.70
C GLN A 902 -0.92 37.63 12.71
N LEU A 903 -0.02 36.67 12.96
CA LEU A 903 0.24 35.55 12.05
C LEU A 903 -0.85 34.48 12.14
N ASN A 904 -1.08 33.76 11.04
CA ASN A 904 -1.88 32.56 11.00
C ASN A 904 -1.28 31.47 11.93
N PRO A 905 -1.94 31.09 13.05
CA PRO A 905 -1.37 30.12 13.99
C PRO A 905 -1.15 28.73 13.39
N LEU A 906 -1.97 28.32 12.39
CA LEU A 906 -1.79 27.03 11.71
C LEU A 906 -0.50 26.99 10.90
N GLU A 907 -0.22 28.04 10.11
CA GLU A 907 1.06 28.17 9.41
C GLU A 907 2.24 28.33 10.38
N TRP A 908 2.03 28.91 11.56
CA TRP A 908 3.11 29.11 12.53
C TRP A 908 3.60 27.79 13.13
N ASP A 909 2.68 26.89 13.51
CA ASP A 909 3.02 25.59 14.10
C ASP A 909 3.78 24.66 13.13
N ASP A 910 3.61 24.83 11.81
CA ASP A 910 4.41 24.13 10.78
C ASP A 910 5.92 24.46 10.89
N TYR A 911 6.27 25.65 11.40
CA TYR A 911 7.64 26.14 11.51
C TYR A 911 8.16 26.19 12.96
N VAL A 912 7.31 26.44 13.95
CA VAL A 912 7.72 26.63 15.35
C VAL A 912 6.83 25.82 16.29
N GLN A 913 7.44 24.87 17.00
CA GLN A 913 6.77 24.05 18.00
C GLN A 913 6.26 24.91 19.17
N ARG A 914 5.24 24.41 19.86
CA ARG A 914 4.56 25.08 21.00
C ARG A 914 5.53 25.50 22.14
N ASP A 915 6.66 24.81 22.30
CA ASP A 915 7.72 25.14 23.27
C ASP A 915 8.75 26.18 22.76
N GLY A 916 8.58 26.66 21.52
CA GLY A 916 9.42 27.61 20.81
C GLY A 916 10.52 27.01 19.92
N ARG A 917 10.81 25.71 19.99
CA ARG A 917 11.81 25.07 19.12
C ARG A 917 11.33 25.07 17.67
N PHE A 918 12.21 25.38 16.74
CA PHE A 918 11.90 25.23 15.31
C PHE A 918 11.61 23.76 14.95
N THR A 919 10.66 23.55 14.03
CA THR A 919 10.42 22.26 13.37
C THR A 919 11.55 21.96 12.35
N ALA A 920 11.44 20.89 11.57
CA ALA A 920 12.35 20.70 10.43
C ALA A 920 12.15 21.77 9.34
N PRO A 921 10.92 22.03 8.82
CA PRO A 921 10.65 23.17 7.93
C PRO A 921 11.09 24.52 8.51
N GLY A 922 10.82 24.77 9.80
CA GLY A 922 11.16 26.03 10.44
C GLY A 922 12.65 26.23 10.66
N ARG A 923 13.42 25.17 10.92
CA ARG A 923 14.89 25.25 10.89
C ARG A 923 15.37 25.68 9.51
N SER A 924 14.80 25.09 8.45
CA SER A 924 15.14 25.47 7.08
C SER A 924 14.75 26.90 6.73
N LEU A 925 13.59 27.41 7.17
CA LEU A 925 13.18 28.81 6.91
C LEU A 925 13.86 29.85 7.81
N ALA A 926 14.12 29.55 9.08
CA ALA A 926 14.89 30.42 9.99
C ALA A 926 16.40 30.47 9.67
N MET A 927 16.81 29.75 8.62
CA MET A 927 18.11 29.79 7.97
C MET A 927 18.03 30.32 6.52
N GLN A 928 16.87 30.79 6.04
CA GLN A 928 16.74 31.41 4.71
C GLN A 928 17.24 32.85 4.70
N TYR A 929 18.55 32.97 4.61
CA TYR A 929 19.19 34.05 3.87
C TYR A 929 18.58 34.22 2.47
N THR A 930 18.74 35.40 1.88
CA THR A 930 18.50 35.64 0.45
C THR A 930 19.22 34.54 -0.36
N PRO A 931 18.51 33.80 -1.23
CA PRO A 931 19.14 32.82 -2.09
C PRO A 931 20.26 33.47 -2.89
N ILE A 932 21.46 32.91 -2.81
CA ILE A 932 22.56 33.32 -3.70
C ILE A 932 22.05 33.12 -5.12
N GLN A 933 22.23 34.16 -5.93
CA GLN A 933 21.70 34.33 -7.29
C GLN A 933 22.82 34.87 -8.16
N ASP A 934 22.68 34.71 -9.46
CA ASP A 934 23.83 34.79 -10.37
C ASP A 934 24.26 36.25 -10.58
N HIS A 935 23.34 37.21 -10.39
CA HIS A 935 23.67 38.63 -10.27
C HIS A 935 24.50 38.97 -9.03
N HIS A 936 24.34 38.28 -7.89
CA HIS A 936 25.16 38.53 -6.70
C HIS A 936 26.63 38.15 -6.96
N LEU A 937 26.85 37.03 -7.67
CA LEU A 937 28.19 36.61 -8.10
C LEU A 937 28.78 37.56 -9.15
N MET A 938 27.97 38.03 -10.11
CA MET A 938 28.41 39.02 -11.10
C MET A 938 28.73 40.38 -10.48
N GLN A 939 27.95 40.84 -9.48
CA GLN A 939 28.21 42.06 -8.72
C GLN A 939 29.50 41.95 -7.91
N TRP A 940 29.71 40.84 -7.20
CA TRP A 940 30.97 40.60 -6.48
C TRP A 940 32.17 40.56 -7.43
N TRP A 941 32.04 39.85 -8.56
CA TRP A 941 33.09 39.77 -9.57
C TRP A 941 33.47 41.16 -10.11
N LYS A 942 32.49 41.98 -10.50
CA LYS A 942 32.72 43.36 -10.97
C LYS A 942 33.39 44.24 -9.92
N LEU A 943 32.97 44.17 -8.65
CA LEU A 943 33.62 44.92 -7.56
C LEU A 943 35.11 44.54 -7.45
N GLN A 944 35.45 43.26 -7.59
CA GLN A 944 36.84 42.78 -7.54
C GLN A 944 37.66 43.08 -8.81
N THR A 945 37.04 43.26 -9.99
CA THR A 945 37.75 43.50 -11.26
C THR A 945 37.76 44.95 -11.75
N GLU A 946 36.74 45.74 -11.42
CA GLU A 946 36.51 47.10 -11.97
C GLU A 946 36.77 48.23 -10.95
N SER A 947 36.55 47.99 -9.65
CA SER A 947 36.52 49.07 -8.65
C SER A 947 37.83 49.31 -7.89
N GLY A 948 38.73 48.33 -7.81
CA GLY A 948 40.07 48.46 -7.19
C GLY A 948 40.10 48.55 -5.65
N ASP A 949 39.03 49.03 -5.02
CA ASP A 949 38.89 49.15 -3.56
C ASP A 949 38.14 47.94 -2.98
N ALA A 950 38.80 47.17 -2.11
CA ALA A 950 38.31 45.85 -1.68
C ALA A 950 37.34 45.95 -0.49
N ALA A 951 36.04 46.05 -0.78
CA ALA A 951 35.00 45.89 0.24
C ALA A 951 35.11 44.51 0.93
N PRO A 952 35.06 44.42 2.27
CA PRO A 952 35.17 43.13 2.97
C PRO A 952 34.08 42.13 2.56
N ARG A 953 34.45 40.84 2.41
CA ARG A 953 33.51 39.75 2.09
C ARG A 953 32.29 39.75 3.03
N HIS A 954 32.52 40.02 4.31
CA HIS A 954 31.49 40.06 5.34
C HIS A 954 30.44 41.16 5.08
N ASP A 955 30.87 42.38 4.74
CA ASP A 955 30.00 43.50 4.39
C ASP A 955 29.10 43.19 3.18
N PHE A 956 29.66 42.59 2.12
CA PHE A 956 28.88 42.25 0.93
C PHE A 956 27.85 41.15 1.22
N VAL A 957 28.23 40.14 2.00
CA VAL A 957 27.31 39.08 2.46
C VAL A 957 26.17 39.67 3.30
N LEU A 958 26.48 40.51 4.29
CA LEU A 958 25.49 41.15 5.16
C LEU A 958 24.55 42.09 4.39
N ARG A 959 25.06 42.95 3.50
CA ARG A 959 24.26 43.95 2.78
C ARG A 959 23.26 43.35 1.80
N ASN A 960 23.48 42.12 1.35
CA ASN A 960 22.59 41.38 0.45
C ASN A 960 21.79 40.26 1.20
N ASP A 961 21.89 40.21 2.54
CA ASP A 961 21.33 39.17 3.42
C ASP A 961 21.66 37.73 2.95
N LEU A 962 22.88 37.51 2.45
CA LEU A 962 23.35 36.24 1.91
C LEU A 962 23.88 35.30 3.00
N ASP A 963 23.84 34.00 2.73
CA ASP A 963 24.35 32.96 3.62
C ASP A 963 25.90 33.03 3.68
N PRO A 964 26.53 33.26 4.85
CA PRO A 964 27.98 33.39 4.96
C PRO A 964 28.79 32.14 4.62
N ASP A 965 28.18 30.96 4.75
CA ASP A 965 28.81 29.63 4.57
C ASP A 965 28.45 29.01 3.22
N LEU A 966 27.22 29.21 2.71
CA LEU A 966 26.92 28.93 1.30
C LEU A 966 27.63 29.93 0.38
N TRP A 967 27.88 31.18 0.79
CA TRP A 967 28.72 32.12 0.03
C TRP A 967 30.18 31.67 0.00
N ARG A 968 30.70 31.06 1.07
CA ARG A 968 32.04 30.40 1.06
C ARG A 968 32.15 29.28 0.03
N HIS A 969 31.05 28.64 -0.36
CA HIS A 969 31.04 27.66 -1.43
C HIS A 969 31.29 28.30 -2.82
N TYR A 970 31.00 29.60 -3.00
CA TYR A 970 31.19 30.32 -4.26
C TYR A 970 32.35 31.33 -4.25
N VAL A 971 32.69 31.91 -3.09
CA VAL A 971 33.78 32.89 -2.92
C VAL A 971 34.59 32.55 -1.66
N ASP A 972 35.90 32.35 -1.82
CA ASP A 972 36.79 31.93 -0.73
C ASP A 972 36.99 33.03 0.35
N ASP A 973 37.58 32.65 1.49
CA ASP A 973 37.90 33.59 2.57
C ASP A 973 39.01 34.62 2.21
N HIS A 974 39.58 34.55 1.00
CA HIS A 974 40.45 35.57 0.40
C HIS A 974 39.73 36.43 -0.67
N GLY A 975 38.42 36.27 -0.84
CA GLY A 975 37.58 37.04 -1.76
C GLY A 975 37.58 36.57 -3.22
N ARG A 976 38.27 35.47 -3.54
CA ARG A 976 38.38 34.95 -4.92
C ARG A 976 37.24 33.99 -5.23
N MET A 977 36.82 33.92 -6.50
CA MET A 977 35.84 32.92 -6.93
C MET A 977 36.39 31.50 -6.73
N THR A 978 35.61 30.64 -6.07
CA THR A 978 35.89 29.21 -5.95
C THR A 978 35.65 28.50 -7.29
N LYS A 979 35.84 27.18 -7.30
CA LYS A 979 35.38 26.31 -8.38
C LYS A 979 33.89 26.52 -8.65
N ASP A 980 33.04 26.25 -7.67
CA ASP A 980 31.58 26.22 -7.86
C ASP A 980 30.99 27.63 -8.07
N GLY A 981 31.63 28.67 -7.52
CA GLY A 981 31.36 30.07 -7.87
C GLY A 981 31.69 30.42 -9.31
N THR A 982 32.82 29.92 -9.81
CA THR A 982 33.18 30.07 -11.23
C THR A 982 32.17 29.36 -12.12
N LEU A 983 31.73 28.15 -11.76
CA LEU A 983 30.71 27.41 -12.54
C LEU A 983 29.37 28.16 -12.55
N ARG A 984 28.94 28.65 -11.39
CA ARG A 984 27.67 29.36 -11.27
C ARG A 984 27.68 30.71 -12.00
N LEU A 985 28.79 31.44 -11.97
CA LEU A 985 29.02 32.64 -12.78
C LEU A 985 29.11 32.35 -14.30
N VAL A 986 29.45 31.14 -14.71
CA VAL A 986 29.48 30.71 -16.13
C VAL A 986 28.09 30.32 -16.63
N PHE A 987 27.42 29.41 -15.92
CA PHE A 987 26.23 28.72 -16.42
C PHE A 987 24.90 29.33 -15.92
N GLY A 988 24.96 30.31 -15.04
CA GLY A 988 23.81 30.95 -14.40
C GLY A 988 22.87 31.69 -15.36
N GLU A 989 21.65 31.93 -14.89
CA GLU A 989 20.64 32.70 -15.63
C GLU A 989 20.85 34.19 -15.31
N HIS A 990 21.54 34.87 -16.23
CA HIS A 990 21.91 36.27 -16.12
C HIS A 990 20.73 37.16 -16.55
N ASP A 991 19.77 37.35 -15.66
CA ASP A 991 18.64 38.25 -15.91
C ASP A 991 19.10 39.70 -16.14
N ALA A 992 18.47 40.35 -17.10
CA ALA A 992 18.69 41.77 -17.40
C ALA A 992 18.11 42.64 -16.28
N PRO A 993 18.74 43.80 -15.97
CA PRO A 993 18.42 44.55 -14.75
C PRO A 993 17.00 45.11 -14.75
N MET A 994 16.22 44.79 -13.72
CA MET A 994 15.09 45.61 -13.31
C MET A 994 15.59 47.01 -12.92
N ALA A 995 14.87 48.05 -13.36
CA ALA A 995 15.02 49.39 -12.82
C ALA A 995 14.40 49.47 -11.40
N PRO A 996 14.80 50.42 -10.55
CA PRO A 996 14.24 50.57 -9.20
C PRO A 996 12.75 50.92 -9.20
N ASP A 997 12.05 50.53 -8.14
CA ASP A 997 10.65 50.89 -7.91
C ASP A 997 10.43 52.41 -7.80
N GLU A 998 9.40 52.93 -8.48
CA GLU A 998 8.71 54.16 -8.08
C GLU A 998 7.22 53.88 -7.84
N ALA A 999 6.65 54.58 -6.86
CA ALA A 999 5.44 54.18 -6.15
C ALA A 999 4.14 54.15 -7.00
N ALA A 1000 3.26 53.20 -6.67
CA ALA A 1000 1.88 53.19 -7.13
C ALA A 1000 1.00 54.22 -6.38
N PRO A 1001 0.00 54.80 -7.06
CA PRO A 1001 -1.24 55.26 -6.43
C PRO A 1001 -2.49 54.54 -6.97
N GLU A 1002 -3.63 54.80 -6.33
CA GLU A 1002 -4.77 53.87 -6.24
C GLU A 1002 -5.85 53.95 -7.37
N ALA A 1003 -6.59 52.84 -7.49
CA ALA A 1003 -8.03 52.71 -7.79
C ALA A 1003 -8.71 53.50 -8.96
N GLY A 1004 -9.32 52.77 -9.91
CA GLY A 1004 -10.24 53.36 -10.89
C GLY A 1004 -10.98 52.41 -11.86
N ALA A 1005 -12.22 52.04 -11.51
CA ALA A 1005 -13.36 51.70 -12.39
C ALA A 1005 -13.22 50.76 -13.63
N SER A 1006 -13.90 49.60 -13.52
CA SER A 1006 -14.96 49.13 -14.46
C SER A 1006 -14.68 48.90 -15.97
N SER A 1007 -14.55 47.60 -16.31
CA SER A 1007 -15.35 46.89 -17.35
C SER A 1007 -14.98 46.87 -18.85
N GLN A 1008 -15.41 45.76 -19.48
CA GLN A 1008 -15.59 45.45 -20.91
C GLN A 1008 -14.39 44.94 -21.76
N LEU A 1009 -14.55 43.68 -22.20
CA LEU A 1009 -13.85 43.05 -23.33
C LEU A 1009 -14.42 43.55 -24.67
N PRO A 1010 -13.59 43.82 -25.69
CA PRO A 1010 -14.02 43.89 -27.09
C PRO A 1010 -13.72 42.59 -27.86
N VAL A 1011 -14.71 42.09 -28.60
CA VAL A 1011 -14.58 40.95 -29.53
C VAL A 1011 -14.36 41.45 -30.96
N SER A 1012 -13.59 40.73 -31.77
CA SER A 1012 -13.63 40.86 -33.24
C SER A 1012 -13.76 39.49 -33.94
N ARG A 1013 -14.32 39.45 -35.15
CA ARG A 1013 -14.81 38.21 -35.81
C ARG A 1013 -14.85 38.36 -37.35
N LYS A 1014 -14.41 37.31 -38.07
CA LYS A 1014 -14.79 36.96 -39.48
C LYS A 1014 -14.35 37.96 -40.56
N SER A 1015 -14.28 37.67 -41.87
CA SER A 1015 -14.14 36.44 -42.71
C SER A 1015 -13.76 36.91 -44.16
N SER A 1016 -13.57 36.15 -45.25
CA SER A 1016 -13.87 34.76 -45.68
C SER A 1016 -12.80 34.35 -46.75
N ARG A 1017 -12.87 33.34 -47.64
CA ARG A 1017 -13.91 32.41 -48.14
C ARG A 1017 -13.24 31.08 -48.60
N ALA A 1018 -13.79 30.35 -49.60
CA ALA A 1018 -13.22 29.06 -50.07
C ALA A 1018 -13.51 28.78 -51.56
N SER A 1019 -12.77 27.83 -52.17
CA SER A 1019 -13.11 27.11 -53.42
C SER A 1019 -12.30 25.81 -53.56
N LYS A 1020 -12.84 24.78 -54.25
CA LYS A 1020 -12.24 23.44 -54.44
C LYS A 1020 -11.89 23.17 -55.91
N ARG A 1021 -10.82 22.39 -56.19
CA ARG A 1021 -10.75 21.42 -57.30
C ARG A 1021 -9.65 20.36 -57.09
N VAL A 1022 -9.65 19.35 -57.96
CA VAL A 1022 -9.02 18.00 -57.85
C VAL A 1022 -8.61 17.62 -59.31
N ALA A 1023 -7.55 16.86 -59.65
CA ALA A 1023 -6.90 15.73 -58.96
C ALA A 1023 -5.38 15.55 -59.26
N SER A 1024 -4.87 14.38 -58.84
CA SER A 1024 -3.86 13.50 -59.50
C SER A 1024 -2.36 13.83 -59.56
N THR A 1025 -1.62 12.94 -58.88
CA THR A 1025 -0.28 12.36 -59.17
C THR A 1025 1.01 13.18 -58.91
N PRO A 1026 2.14 12.50 -58.59
CA PRO A 1026 3.26 13.11 -57.85
C PRO A 1026 4.63 13.10 -58.55
N ASP A 1027 5.53 14.00 -58.13
CA ASP A 1027 6.91 13.69 -57.65
C ASP A 1027 7.72 14.98 -57.42
N GLN A 1028 7.71 15.53 -56.19
CA GLN A 1028 8.60 16.64 -55.78
C GLN A 1028 9.00 16.59 -54.28
N GLY A 1029 8.89 15.43 -53.63
CA GLY A 1029 9.18 15.30 -52.18
C GLY A 1029 10.68 15.34 -51.84
N SER A 1030 11.52 14.80 -52.72
CA SER A 1030 12.96 14.62 -52.52
C SER A 1030 13.75 15.93 -52.58
N ALA A 1031 13.54 16.73 -53.62
CA ALA A 1031 14.38 17.89 -53.94
C ALA A 1031 14.35 18.99 -52.85
N LYS A 1032 13.20 19.24 -52.20
CA LYS A 1032 13.11 20.24 -51.12
C LYS A 1032 13.82 19.79 -49.84
N ARG A 1033 13.72 18.49 -49.47
CA ARG A 1033 14.37 17.94 -48.27
C ARG A 1033 15.89 17.89 -48.43
N ARG A 1034 16.38 17.56 -49.64
CA ARG A 1034 17.81 17.58 -50.00
C ARG A 1034 18.43 18.97 -49.84
N ARG A 1035 17.73 20.03 -50.28
CA ARG A 1035 18.23 21.41 -50.22
C ARG A 1035 18.33 21.97 -48.80
N THR A 1036 17.44 21.60 -47.88
CA THR A 1036 17.56 22.01 -46.45
C THR A 1036 18.62 21.21 -45.69
N GLN A 1037 18.79 19.91 -45.95
CA GLN A 1037 19.86 19.13 -45.30
C GLN A 1037 21.25 19.67 -45.65
N GLN A 1038 21.49 20.00 -46.92
CA GLN A 1038 22.80 20.50 -47.36
C GLN A 1038 23.12 21.87 -46.76
N GLN A 1039 22.11 22.74 -46.65
CA GLN A 1039 22.26 24.09 -46.08
C GLN A 1039 22.55 24.08 -44.56
N VAL A 1040 22.09 23.07 -43.81
CA VAL A 1040 22.41 22.93 -42.37
C VAL A 1040 23.85 22.42 -42.15
N MET A 1041 24.38 21.57 -43.05
CA MET A 1041 25.77 21.09 -42.91
C MET A 1041 26.81 22.16 -43.27
N ASP A 1042 26.50 23.10 -44.17
CA ASP A 1042 27.44 24.17 -44.56
C ASP A 1042 27.55 25.30 -43.49
N GLU A 1043 26.78 25.26 -42.40
CA GLU A 1043 26.90 26.19 -41.26
C GLU A 1043 27.79 25.68 -40.10
N HIS A 1044 28.03 24.37 -39.99
CA HIS A 1044 28.85 23.79 -38.91
C HIS A 1044 30.35 24.02 -39.17
N ARG A 1045 30.92 25.02 -38.49
CA ARG A 1045 32.35 25.34 -38.58
C ARG A 1045 33.16 24.50 -37.59
N VAL A 1046 34.19 23.85 -38.10
CA VAL A 1046 35.24 23.20 -37.30
C VAL A 1046 36.33 24.20 -36.96
N ASP A 1047 36.70 24.28 -35.68
CA ASP A 1047 37.91 24.94 -35.19
C ASP A 1047 38.65 24.01 -34.23
N ASN A 1048 39.83 23.57 -34.66
CA ASN A 1048 40.68 22.63 -33.93
C ASN A 1048 41.50 23.29 -32.80
N ASN A 1049 41.39 24.61 -32.57
CA ASN A 1049 42.05 25.31 -31.46
C ASN A 1049 41.07 25.80 -30.38
N LEU A 1050 39.78 25.43 -30.46
CA LEU A 1050 38.84 25.67 -29.37
C LEU A 1050 39.12 24.76 -28.17
N PRO A 1051 38.77 25.21 -26.93
CA PRO A 1051 38.75 24.37 -25.75
C PRO A 1051 37.96 23.06 -25.91
N ILE A 1052 38.27 22.09 -25.05
CA ILE A 1052 37.54 20.82 -24.98
C ILE A 1052 36.16 21.04 -24.38
N LEU A 1053 36.09 21.53 -23.14
CA LEU A 1053 34.85 22.02 -22.52
C LEU A 1053 34.77 23.54 -22.69
N GLN A 1054 33.79 23.97 -23.47
CA GLN A 1054 33.58 25.37 -23.81
C GLN A 1054 32.46 25.97 -22.95
N ASP A 1055 32.66 27.21 -22.52
CA ASP A 1055 31.61 28.07 -21.94
C ASP A 1055 30.51 28.34 -23.00
N PRO A 1056 29.22 28.01 -22.75
CA PRO A 1056 28.13 28.24 -23.71
C PRO A 1056 27.90 29.71 -24.08
N ALA A 1057 28.31 30.65 -23.22
CA ALA A 1057 28.26 32.08 -23.49
C ALA A 1057 29.54 32.58 -24.20
N ASN A 1058 30.67 31.90 -24.07
CA ASN A 1058 31.92 32.24 -24.77
C ASN A 1058 32.77 31.01 -25.13
N VAL A 1059 32.63 30.53 -26.37
CA VAL A 1059 33.26 29.28 -26.82
C VAL A 1059 34.79 29.25 -26.75
N HIS A 1060 35.46 30.40 -26.68
CA HIS A 1060 36.93 30.47 -26.56
C HIS A 1060 37.42 30.30 -25.11
N ARG A 1061 36.54 30.28 -24.11
CA ARG A 1061 36.89 30.09 -22.70
C ARG A 1061 36.84 28.60 -22.32
N SER A 1062 37.99 28.05 -21.96
CA SER A 1062 38.10 26.71 -21.39
C SER A 1062 37.48 26.64 -20.00
N LEU A 1063 36.70 25.58 -19.77
CA LEU A 1063 36.24 25.15 -18.46
C LEU A 1063 36.90 23.84 -18.01
N THR A 1064 37.67 23.18 -18.89
CA THR A 1064 38.24 21.85 -18.70
C THR A 1064 38.98 21.69 -17.37
N ARG A 1065 39.97 22.56 -17.10
CA ARG A 1065 40.75 22.49 -15.85
C ARG A 1065 39.94 22.90 -14.61
N ALA A 1066 38.96 23.79 -14.75
CA ALA A 1066 38.09 24.19 -13.65
C ALA A 1066 37.15 23.04 -13.23
N LEU A 1067 36.54 22.36 -14.20
CA LEU A 1067 35.57 21.29 -14.00
C LEU A 1067 36.21 19.95 -13.60
N GLU A 1068 37.28 19.54 -14.29
CA GLU A 1068 37.92 18.24 -14.06
C GLU A 1068 39.01 18.27 -12.97
N GLY A 1069 39.61 19.44 -12.71
CA GLY A 1069 40.67 19.59 -11.71
C GLY A 1069 42.08 19.31 -12.26
N PRO A 1070 43.02 18.83 -11.42
CA PRO A 1070 44.40 18.55 -11.84
C PRO A 1070 44.46 17.46 -12.92
N VAL A 1071 45.16 17.73 -14.02
CA VAL A 1071 45.21 16.82 -15.18
C VAL A 1071 45.78 15.45 -14.82
N ASP A 1072 46.69 15.38 -13.86
CA ASP A 1072 47.31 14.13 -13.39
C ASP A 1072 46.38 13.28 -12.50
N GLU A 1073 45.25 13.82 -12.06
CA GLU A 1073 44.20 13.10 -11.33
C GLU A 1073 43.11 12.55 -12.26
N VAL A 1074 42.91 13.19 -13.43
CA VAL A 1074 41.92 12.78 -14.45
C VAL A 1074 42.17 11.34 -14.90
N LYS A 1075 41.09 10.55 -15.00
CA LYS A 1075 41.08 9.12 -15.38
C LYS A 1075 39.96 8.87 -16.38
N VAL A 1076 40.08 7.81 -17.17
CA VAL A 1076 38.97 7.26 -17.96
C VAL A 1076 37.93 6.69 -16.99
N THR A 1077 36.67 7.13 -17.09
CA THR A 1077 35.54 6.74 -16.24
C THR A 1077 34.61 5.74 -16.90
N TYR A 1078 34.52 5.73 -18.23
CA TYR A 1078 33.85 4.68 -19.00
C TYR A 1078 34.72 4.25 -20.20
N TRP A 1079 35.00 2.96 -20.29
CA TRP A 1079 35.91 2.38 -21.30
C TRP A 1079 35.21 1.93 -22.59
N ASN A 1080 33.88 1.87 -22.61
CA ASN A 1080 33.10 1.46 -23.78
C ASN A 1080 33.62 0.18 -24.45
N GLU A 1081 33.80 -0.88 -23.63
CA GLU A 1081 34.22 -2.23 -24.02
C GLU A 1081 35.61 -2.39 -24.70
N ILE A 1082 36.32 -1.29 -25.01
CA ILE A 1082 37.56 -1.29 -25.83
C ILE A 1082 38.72 -2.14 -25.27
N LEU A 1083 38.68 -2.49 -23.97
CA LEU A 1083 39.70 -3.32 -23.32
C LEU A 1083 39.15 -4.69 -22.86
N ASP A 1084 37.91 -5.05 -23.18
CA ASP A 1084 37.26 -6.21 -22.57
C ASP A 1084 37.75 -7.57 -23.10
N GLU A 1085 38.19 -7.61 -24.37
CA GLU A 1085 38.91 -8.75 -24.96
C GLU A 1085 40.31 -8.99 -24.34
N LEU A 1086 40.88 -8.00 -23.64
CA LEU A 1086 42.27 -8.04 -23.19
C LEU A 1086 42.42 -8.74 -21.83
N SER A 1087 43.52 -9.50 -21.72
CA SER A 1087 43.96 -10.08 -20.44
C SER A 1087 44.20 -9.00 -19.38
N VAL A 1088 44.06 -9.33 -18.10
CA VAL A 1088 44.15 -8.37 -16.98
C VAL A 1088 45.45 -7.54 -17.02
N THR A 1089 46.58 -8.18 -17.33
CA THR A 1089 47.90 -7.53 -17.44
C THR A 1089 47.97 -6.57 -18.62
N GLU A 1090 47.36 -6.92 -19.75
CA GLU A 1090 47.33 -6.08 -20.95
C GLU A 1090 46.35 -4.93 -20.81
N ARG A 1091 45.16 -5.17 -20.25
CA ARG A 1091 44.18 -4.16 -19.86
C ARG A 1091 44.82 -3.09 -18.97
N ALA A 1092 45.59 -3.50 -17.95
CA ALA A 1092 46.32 -2.57 -17.09
C ALA A 1092 47.46 -1.80 -17.82
N ARG A 1093 48.13 -2.42 -18.80
CA ARG A 1093 49.18 -1.78 -19.63
C ARG A 1093 48.59 -0.76 -20.62
N ILE A 1094 47.59 -1.18 -21.39
CA ILE A 1094 46.93 -0.37 -22.43
C ILE A 1094 46.10 0.75 -21.80
N GLY A 1095 45.35 0.46 -20.73
CA GLY A 1095 44.56 1.48 -20.01
C GLY A 1095 45.41 2.62 -19.46
N ARG A 1096 46.63 2.34 -18.95
CA ARG A 1096 47.60 3.40 -18.61
C ARG A 1096 48.00 4.20 -19.85
N ARG A 1097 48.42 3.55 -20.94
CA ARG A 1097 48.81 4.23 -22.20
C ARG A 1097 47.72 5.15 -22.75
N ILE A 1098 46.45 4.70 -22.74
CA ILE A 1098 45.29 5.53 -23.14
C ILE A 1098 45.14 6.72 -22.18
N THR A 1099 45.15 6.47 -20.86
CA THR A 1099 45.00 7.53 -19.85
C THR A 1099 46.08 8.61 -19.97
N ASP A 1100 47.34 8.22 -20.21
CA ASP A 1100 48.45 9.16 -20.38
C ASP A 1100 48.37 9.94 -21.71
N GLY A 1101 47.87 9.31 -22.78
CA GLY A 1101 47.56 9.97 -24.06
C GLY A 1101 46.42 11.00 -23.93
N VAL A 1102 45.34 10.63 -23.25
CA VAL A 1102 44.22 11.53 -22.87
C VAL A 1102 44.74 12.73 -22.08
N ARG A 1103 45.59 12.50 -21.07
CA ARG A 1103 46.22 13.58 -20.29
C ARG A 1103 47.13 14.47 -21.13
N SER A 1104 47.86 13.91 -22.10
CA SER A 1104 48.64 14.70 -23.06
C SER A 1104 47.76 15.67 -23.85
N TRP A 1105 46.62 15.23 -24.39
CA TRP A 1105 45.66 16.12 -25.05
C TRP A 1105 45.13 17.21 -24.11
N ILE A 1106 44.79 16.90 -22.85
CA ILE A 1106 44.27 17.88 -21.88
C ILE A 1106 45.34 18.93 -21.47
N ARG A 1107 46.62 18.55 -21.39
CA ARG A 1107 47.71 19.51 -21.10
C ARG A 1107 47.98 20.48 -22.27
N ASP A 1108 47.58 20.10 -23.47
CA ASP A 1108 47.85 20.75 -24.77
C ASP A 1108 46.64 21.53 -25.32
N GLU A 1109 45.64 21.78 -24.47
CA GLU A 1109 44.39 22.46 -24.82
C GLU A 1109 44.61 23.83 -25.51
N GLY A 1110 43.78 24.12 -26.51
CA GLY A 1110 43.85 25.35 -27.30
C GLY A 1110 44.85 25.32 -28.47
N HIS A 1111 45.63 24.24 -28.62
CA HIS A 1111 46.71 24.14 -29.62
C HIS A 1111 46.63 22.86 -30.48
N HIS A 1112 45.48 22.17 -30.45
CA HIS A 1112 45.31 20.83 -31.02
C HIS A 1112 45.36 20.78 -32.56
N ALA A 1113 45.24 21.91 -33.27
CA ALA A 1113 45.22 21.93 -34.74
C ALA A 1113 46.41 21.20 -35.37
N ALA A 1114 47.65 21.45 -34.92
CA ALA A 1114 48.83 20.82 -35.49
C ALA A 1114 48.82 19.28 -35.33
N ARG A 1115 48.24 18.76 -34.23
CA ARG A 1115 48.14 17.31 -33.98
C ARG A 1115 47.03 16.67 -34.81
N PHE A 1116 45.89 17.34 -34.94
CA PHE A 1116 44.83 16.89 -35.83
C PHE A 1116 45.29 16.94 -37.30
N ASP A 1117 46.03 17.96 -37.71
CA ASP A 1117 46.59 18.09 -39.06
C ASP A 1117 47.71 17.08 -39.36
N GLU A 1118 48.36 16.48 -38.35
CA GLU A 1118 49.26 15.33 -38.55
C GLU A 1118 48.47 14.02 -38.72
N LEU A 1119 47.43 13.83 -37.91
CA LEU A 1119 46.67 12.59 -37.81
C LEU A 1119 45.61 12.41 -38.91
N LEU A 1120 44.86 13.47 -39.25
CA LEU A 1120 43.56 13.39 -39.91
C LEU A 1120 43.34 14.50 -40.95
N GLU A 1121 42.50 14.21 -41.94
CA GLU A 1121 42.01 15.18 -42.94
C GLU A 1121 40.50 15.04 -43.15
N THR A 1122 39.85 16.13 -43.55
CA THR A 1122 38.45 16.10 -44.00
C THR A 1122 38.38 15.95 -45.51
N LYS A 1123 37.61 14.96 -45.99
CA LYS A 1123 37.40 14.68 -47.42
C LYS A 1123 35.91 14.48 -47.70
N ARG A 1124 35.43 14.90 -48.87
CA ARG A 1124 34.15 14.43 -49.43
C ARG A 1124 34.46 13.22 -50.31
N LEU A 1125 34.18 12.02 -49.81
CA LEU A 1125 34.56 10.77 -50.49
C LEU A 1125 33.62 10.48 -51.66
N SER A 1126 34.20 10.30 -52.84
CA SER A 1126 33.48 10.06 -54.11
C SER A 1126 33.04 8.62 -54.34
N HIS A 1127 33.24 7.74 -53.35
CA HIS A 1127 33.00 6.31 -53.42
C HIS A 1127 32.23 5.83 -52.17
N GLY A 1128 31.37 4.82 -52.33
CA GLY A 1128 30.41 4.39 -51.30
C GLY A 1128 29.11 5.21 -51.30
N PRO A 1129 28.26 5.08 -50.26
CA PRO A 1129 26.99 5.79 -50.17
C PRO A 1129 27.15 7.32 -50.08
N GLU A 1130 26.13 8.07 -50.52
CA GLU A 1130 26.11 9.53 -50.37
C GLU A 1130 26.18 9.94 -48.89
N ARG A 1131 27.18 10.75 -48.55
CA ARG A 1131 27.42 11.30 -47.20
C ARG A 1131 27.98 12.72 -47.28
N GLY A 1132 28.13 13.35 -46.11
CA GLY A 1132 28.62 14.73 -45.98
C GLY A 1132 30.14 14.84 -46.12
N TRP A 1133 30.77 15.49 -45.16
CA TRP A 1133 32.21 15.36 -44.95
C TRP A 1133 32.53 14.04 -44.25
N SER A 1134 33.70 13.49 -44.53
CA SER A 1134 34.29 12.30 -43.90
C SER A 1134 35.63 12.66 -43.29
N VAL A 1135 35.93 12.10 -42.12
CA VAL A 1135 37.25 12.20 -41.48
C VAL A 1135 38.08 10.99 -41.90
N VAL A 1136 39.31 11.22 -42.38
CA VAL A 1136 40.18 10.21 -42.99
C VAL A 1136 41.57 10.25 -42.35
N ALA A 1137 42.17 9.07 -42.15
CA ALA A 1137 43.50 8.93 -41.56
C ALA A 1137 44.62 9.39 -42.52
N LYS A 1138 45.45 10.36 -42.10
CA LYS A 1138 46.59 10.87 -42.90
C LYS A 1138 47.86 10.02 -42.80
N ARG A 1139 47.94 9.14 -41.80
CA ARG A 1139 48.96 8.10 -41.63
C ARG A 1139 48.30 6.84 -41.07
N ASP A 1140 49.05 5.76 -40.96
CA ASP A 1140 48.60 4.60 -40.18
C ASP A 1140 48.44 4.98 -38.70
N ILE A 1141 47.34 4.53 -38.09
CA ILE A 1141 46.96 4.76 -36.70
C ILE A 1141 46.86 3.39 -36.01
N SER A 1142 47.48 3.26 -34.84
CA SER A 1142 47.56 1.98 -34.12
C SER A 1142 46.33 1.70 -33.25
N ARG A 1143 45.97 0.42 -33.08
CA ARG A 1143 44.96 -0.01 -32.09
C ARG A 1143 45.28 0.58 -30.72
N PHE A 1144 44.27 1.17 -30.10
CA PHE A 1144 44.34 1.90 -28.82
C PHE A 1144 45.21 3.17 -28.86
N GLU A 1145 45.29 3.88 -29.99
CA GLU A 1145 45.83 5.24 -30.11
C GLU A 1145 44.72 6.27 -29.85
N VAL A 1146 45.02 7.33 -29.08
CA VAL A 1146 44.04 8.34 -28.67
C VAL A 1146 43.96 9.45 -29.72
N LEU A 1147 42.87 9.44 -30.49
CA LEU A 1147 42.65 10.27 -31.68
C LEU A 1147 42.44 11.75 -31.33
N GLY A 1148 41.76 12.03 -30.21
CA GLY A 1148 41.54 13.37 -29.70
C GLY A 1148 40.32 13.50 -28.79
N PRO A 1149 40.14 14.66 -28.14
CA PRO A 1149 38.93 15.02 -27.41
C PRO A 1149 37.79 15.39 -28.35
N TYR A 1150 36.54 15.14 -27.95
CA TYR A 1150 35.37 15.77 -28.58
C TYR A 1150 35.15 17.16 -27.96
N SER A 1151 35.38 18.23 -28.72
CA SER A 1151 35.24 19.62 -28.24
C SER A 1151 33.83 20.18 -28.45
N GLY A 1152 33.29 20.89 -27.45
CA GLY A 1152 32.03 21.62 -27.59
C GLY A 1152 31.55 22.33 -26.31
N ARG A 1153 30.36 22.92 -26.40
CA ARG A 1153 29.66 23.66 -25.33
C ARG A 1153 29.08 22.69 -24.32
N LEU A 1154 29.37 22.90 -23.03
CA LEU A 1154 28.83 22.04 -21.98
C LEU A 1154 27.42 22.50 -21.54
N HIS A 1155 26.45 21.59 -21.56
CA HIS A 1155 25.09 21.80 -21.08
C HIS A 1155 24.86 20.99 -19.81
N LEU A 1156 24.95 21.63 -18.64
CA LEU A 1156 24.74 21.02 -17.31
C LEU A 1156 23.26 20.71 -17.01
N ASN A 1157 22.33 21.21 -17.82
CA ASN A 1157 20.90 20.99 -17.61
C ASN A 1157 20.08 21.17 -18.90
N THR A 1158 18.88 20.58 -18.87
CA THR A 1158 17.87 20.62 -19.94
C THR A 1158 17.45 22.04 -20.35
N ALA A 1159 17.47 23.03 -19.44
CA ALA A 1159 17.09 24.40 -19.79
C ALA A 1159 18.14 25.07 -20.70
N SER A 1160 19.43 24.89 -20.39
CA SER A 1160 20.53 25.38 -21.22
C SER A 1160 20.53 24.75 -22.62
N LEU A 1161 20.25 23.45 -22.73
CA LEU A 1161 20.14 22.75 -24.00
C LEU A 1161 18.90 23.20 -24.78
N ARG A 1162 17.75 23.38 -24.11
CA ARG A 1162 16.52 23.94 -24.72
C ARG A 1162 16.72 25.35 -25.27
N ARG A 1163 17.52 26.20 -24.60
CA ARG A 1163 17.87 27.54 -25.12
C ARG A 1163 18.65 27.44 -26.43
N GLU A 1164 19.65 26.55 -26.52
CA GLU A 1164 20.40 26.35 -27.77
C GLU A 1164 19.55 25.69 -28.87
N VAL A 1165 18.71 24.71 -28.53
CA VAL A 1165 17.73 24.08 -29.43
C VAL A 1165 16.71 25.08 -29.98
N ALA A 1166 16.23 26.04 -29.16
CA ALA A 1166 15.32 27.08 -29.60
C ALA A 1166 15.99 28.11 -30.53
N ALA A 1167 17.28 28.38 -30.32
CA ALA A 1167 18.04 29.34 -31.12
C ALA A 1167 18.56 28.76 -32.46
N LYS A 1168 19.01 27.49 -32.47
CA LYS A 1168 19.65 26.84 -33.62
C LYS A 1168 18.81 25.75 -34.29
N GLY A 1169 17.68 25.35 -33.70
CA GLY A 1169 16.82 24.26 -34.16
C GLY A 1169 17.27 22.88 -33.66
N LEU A 1170 16.31 22.07 -33.18
CA LEU A 1170 16.53 20.77 -32.53
C LEU A 1170 17.51 19.88 -33.31
N LYS A 1171 17.19 19.53 -34.56
CA LYS A 1171 17.97 18.61 -35.37
C LYS A 1171 19.43 19.04 -35.56
N ALA A 1172 19.70 20.34 -35.66
CA ALA A 1172 21.05 20.84 -35.86
C ALA A 1172 21.91 20.70 -34.59
N VAL A 1173 21.33 20.94 -33.40
CA VAL A 1173 21.99 20.73 -32.11
C VAL A 1173 22.16 19.23 -31.82
N GLU A 1174 21.09 18.45 -32.01
CA GLU A 1174 21.04 17.00 -31.75
C GLU A 1174 22.04 16.20 -32.60
N THR A 1175 22.25 16.57 -33.88
CA THR A 1175 23.24 15.93 -34.78
C THR A 1175 24.69 16.03 -34.26
N TYR A 1176 25.01 17.06 -33.46
CA TYR A 1176 26.34 17.31 -32.90
C TYR A 1176 26.34 17.32 -31.37
N SER A 1177 25.40 16.60 -30.74
CA SER A 1177 25.35 16.44 -29.29
C SER A 1177 25.97 15.11 -28.85
N TYR A 1178 26.78 15.14 -27.79
CA TYR A 1178 27.35 13.94 -27.16
C TYR A 1178 27.01 13.88 -25.66
N ALA A 1179 26.70 12.69 -25.14
CA ALA A 1179 26.44 12.49 -23.72
C ALA A 1179 27.74 12.45 -22.90
N THR A 1180 27.72 12.95 -21.66
CA THR A 1180 28.86 12.84 -20.74
C THR A 1180 28.74 11.65 -19.78
N TYR A 1181 29.65 11.52 -18.80
CA TYR A 1181 29.50 10.54 -17.72
C TYR A 1181 28.41 10.93 -16.70
N GLN A 1182 27.97 12.20 -16.67
CA GLN A 1182 26.93 12.65 -15.75
C GLN A 1182 25.53 12.64 -16.43
N PRO A 1183 24.51 12.03 -15.80
CA PRO A 1183 23.29 11.58 -16.48
C PRO A 1183 22.31 12.68 -16.97
N SER A 1184 22.56 13.95 -16.64
CA SER A 1184 21.72 15.09 -17.07
C SER A 1184 22.49 16.08 -17.96
N GLU A 1185 23.70 15.72 -18.40
CA GLU A 1185 24.69 16.68 -18.89
C GLU A 1185 25.34 16.21 -20.20
N GLY A 1186 25.43 17.10 -21.18
CA GLY A 1186 25.86 16.80 -22.55
C GLY A 1186 26.68 17.92 -23.19
N ILE A 1187 27.44 17.59 -24.24
CA ILE A 1187 28.26 18.53 -25.00
C ILE A 1187 27.60 18.80 -26.37
N SER A 1188 27.31 20.06 -26.71
CA SER A 1188 26.93 20.48 -28.07
C SER A 1188 28.15 21.01 -28.81
N ALA A 1189 28.57 20.32 -29.87
CA ALA A 1189 29.60 20.82 -30.79
C ALA A 1189 29.02 21.74 -31.88
N HIS A 1190 27.71 21.94 -31.97
CA HIS A 1190 27.08 22.57 -33.14
C HIS A 1190 27.54 24.03 -33.36
N GLY A 1191 28.35 24.25 -34.40
CA GLY A 1191 28.94 25.56 -34.74
C GLY A 1191 30.14 25.98 -33.89
N SER A 1192 30.69 25.11 -33.04
CA SER A 1192 31.95 25.33 -32.31
C SER A 1192 32.70 24.03 -31.99
N GLY A 1193 32.61 23.03 -32.87
CA GLY A 1193 33.25 21.73 -32.72
C GLY A 1193 34.68 21.68 -33.27
N ASN A 1194 35.43 20.64 -32.91
CA ASN A 1194 36.68 20.28 -33.59
C ASN A 1194 36.43 19.16 -34.64
N ILE A 1195 37.47 18.69 -35.32
CA ILE A 1195 37.36 17.67 -36.38
C ILE A 1195 36.71 16.34 -35.94
N MET A 1196 36.72 16.00 -34.64
CA MET A 1196 36.01 14.81 -34.12
C MET A 1196 34.49 14.88 -34.38
N SER A 1197 33.91 16.09 -34.45
CA SER A 1197 32.49 16.30 -34.74
C SER A 1197 32.05 15.93 -36.17
N LEU A 1198 32.98 15.50 -37.02
CA LEU A 1198 32.73 15.06 -38.41
C LEU A 1198 32.98 13.55 -38.65
N ILE A 1199 33.26 12.76 -37.60
CA ILE A 1199 33.36 11.30 -37.72
C ILE A 1199 31.95 10.73 -37.92
N ASN A 1200 31.72 10.06 -39.06
CA ASN A 1200 30.40 9.55 -39.43
C ASN A 1200 30.01 8.29 -38.64
N ALA A 1201 28.70 8.03 -38.57
CA ALA A 1201 28.18 6.76 -38.08
C ALA A 1201 28.49 5.61 -39.07
N ALA A 1202 28.97 4.47 -38.56
CA ALA A 1202 29.25 3.28 -39.37
C ALA A 1202 27.99 2.69 -40.02
N ASP A 1203 26.89 2.67 -39.27
CA ASP A 1203 25.55 2.24 -39.67
C ASP A 1203 24.50 3.22 -39.10
N MET A 1204 23.37 3.39 -39.78
CA MET A 1204 22.27 4.28 -39.38
C MET A 1204 20.91 3.72 -39.82
N PRO A 1205 19.91 3.63 -38.92
CA PRO A 1205 18.57 3.16 -39.28
C PRO A 1205 17.95 3.93 -40.46
N GLY A 1206 17.78 3.25 -41.59
CA GLY A 1206 17.18 3.81 -42.81
C GLY A 1206 18.15 4.38 -43.85
N ALA A 1207 19.47 4.32 -43.61
CA ALA A 1207 20.51 4.64 -44.59
C ALA A 1207 21.33 3.39 -44.97
N PRO A 1208 22.04 3.39 -46.12
CA PRO A 1208 23.02 2.33 -46.40
C PRO A 1208 24.24 2.46 -45.47
N PRO A 1209 24.77 1.36 -44.91
CA PRO A 1209 25.92 1.39 -44.02
C PRO A 1209 27.18 1.89 -44.75
N LEU A 1210 28.01 2.64 -44.02
CA LEU A 1210 29.22 3.28 -44.57
C LEU A 1210 30.46 2.39 -44.45
N GLY A 1211 30.49 1.48 -43.47
CA GLY A 1211 31.60 0.57 -43.22
C GLY A 1211 31.48 -0.14 -41.88
N VAL A 1212 32.62 -0.53 -41.31
CA VAL A 1212 32.71 -1.14 -39.98
C VAL A 1212 33.18 -0.11 -38.97
N ASN A 1213 32.72 -0.21 -37.72
CA ASN A 1213 33.14 0.65 -36.62
C ASN A 1213 34.63 0.45 -36.28
N ASN A 1214 35.45 1.47 -36.52
CA ASN A 1214 36.90 1.44 -36.26
C ASN A 1214 37.37 2.47 -35.20
N VAL A 1215 36.47 3.35 -34.75
CA VAL A 1215 36.66 4.28 -33.62
C VAL A 1215 35.72 3.90 -32.48
N ALA A 1216 36.14 4.13 -31.24
CA ALA A 1216 35.24 4.12 -30.08
C ALA A 1216 35.41 5.38 -29.24
N ALA A 1217 34.29 5.82 -28.65
CA ALA A 1217 34.26 6.88 -27.65
C ALA A 1217 34.47 6.31 -26.25
N ILE A 1218 35.21 7.04 -25.41
CA ILE A 1218 35.40 6.77 -23.99
C ILE A 1218 35.08 8.04 -23.17
N ASN A 1219 34.52 7.88 -21.97
CA ASN A 1219 34.28 9.02 -21.09
C ASN A 1219 35.45 9.17 -20.13
N VAL A 1220 35.83 10.42 -19.88
CA VAL A 1220 37.04 10.80 -19.15
C VAL A 1220 36.65 11.84 -18.11
N GLY A 1221 37.03 11.62 -16.85
CA GLY A 1221 36.61 12.47 -15.76
C GLY A 1221 35.09 12.50 -15.64
N LYS A 1222 34.52 13.71 -15.48
CA LYS A 1222 33.08 13.92 -15.30
C LYS A 1222 32.37 14.25 -16.63
N TYR A 1223 33.01 15.06 -17.48
CA TYR A 1223 32.38 15.69 -18.63
C TYR A 1223 33.06 15.36 -19.96
N LEU A 1224 34.35 15.01 -19.96
CA LEU A 1224 35.12 14.86 -21.21
C LEU A 1224 34.74 13.58 -21.97
N THR A 1225 34.61 13.69 -23.29
CA THR A 1225 34.56 12.56 -24.22
C THR A 1225 35.82 12.53 -25.06
N PHE A 1226 36.41 11.34 -25.25
CA PHE A 1226 37.61 11.12 -26.06
C PHE A 1226 37.38 10.00 -27.06
N PHE A 1227 37.97 10.11 -28.24
CA PHE A 1227 37.91 9.08 -29.28
C PHE A 1227 39.25 8.32 -29.37
N VAL A 1228 39.16 7.00 -29.53
CA VAL A 1228 40.28 6.05 -29.53
C VAL A 1228 40.11 5.05 -30.67
N ALA A 1229 41.19 4.69 -31.36
CA ALA A 1229 41.16 3.67 -32.41
C ALA A 1229 40.84 2.28 -31.83
N TRP A 1230 39.73 1.67 -32.28
CA TRP A 1230 39.29 0.33 -31.87
C TRP A 1230 40.14 -0.77 -32.49
N GLU A 1231 40.69 -0.53 -33.67
CA GLU A 1231 41.57 -1.41 -34.45
C GLU A 1231 42.74 -0.60 -35.06
N ASN A 1232 43.54 -1.22 -35.94
CA ASN A 1232 44.55 -0.48 -36.71
C ASN A 1232 43.87 0.17 -37.93
N ILE A 1233 43.93 1.49 -38.04
CA ILE A 1233 43.31 2.25 -39.13
C ILE A 1233 44.42 2.64 -40.13
N PRO A 1234 44.43 2.11 -41.37
CA PRO A 1234 45.49 2.41 -42.33
C PRO A 1234 45.32 3.80 -42.96
N GLN A 1235 46.43 4.36 -43.46
CA GLN A 1235 46.43 5.62 -44.20
C GLN A 1235 45.38 5.63 -45.33
N GLY A 1236 44.53 6.64 -45.35
CA GLY A 1236 43.46 6.82 -46.35
C GLY A 1236 42.12 6.16 -46.00
N ALA A 1237 42.00 5.43 -44.89
CA ALA A 1237 40.71 4.91 -44.42
C ALA A 1237 39.84 5.98 -43.73
N GLU A 1238 38.52 5.86 -43.87
CA GLU A 1238 37.53 6.68 -43.17
C GLU A 1238 37.40 6.23 -41.71
N LEU A 1239 37.31 7.18 -40.79
CA LEU A 1239 37.00 6.95 -39.38
C LEU A 1239 35.48 6.85 -39.23
N LEU A 1240 35.01 5.78 -38.59
CA LEU A 1240 33.60 5.46 -38.39
C LEU A 1240 33.33 5.04 -36.94
N LEU A 1241 32.25 5.58 -36.38
CA LEU A 1241 31.81 5.40 -34.99
C LEU A 1241 30.39 4.79 -34.92
N HIS A 1242 30.03 4.13 -33.82
CA HIS A 1242 28.66 3.72 -33.54
C HIS A 1242 28.00 4.73 -32.59
N TYR A 1243 26.97 5.44 -33.07
CA TYR A 1243 26.33 6.53 -32.33
C TYR A 1243 25.40 6.08 -31.17
N GLY A 1244 25.11 4.79 -31.06
CA GLY A 1244 24.23 4.23 -30.03
C GLY A 1244 22.78 4.00 -30.50
N PRO A 1245 22.01 3.13 -29.81
CA PRO A 1245 20.70 2.65 -30.28
C PRO A 1245 19.58 3.70 -30.24
N ASP A 1246 19.74 4.77 -29.45
CA ASP A 1246 18.73 5.83 -29.32
C ASP A 1246 18.83 6.93 -30.41
N TYR A 1247 19.86 6.91 -31.27
CA TYR A 1247 20.05 7.91 -32.31
C TYR A 1247 19.04 7.72 -33.47
N ARG A 1248 18.05 8.62 -33.59
CA ARG A 1248 16.94 8.49 -34.56
C ARG A 1248 17.05 9.46 -35.73
N TRP A 1249 17.44 8.95 -36.88
CA TRP A 1249 17.48 9.71 -38.14
C TRP A 1249 16.05 9.94 -38.70
N THR A 1250 15.64 11.20 -38.84
CA THR A 1250 14.34 11.61 -39.44
C THR A 1250 14.45 12.89 -40.28
#